data_AF-A0AB36XZR1-F1
#
_entry.id   AF-A0AB36XZR1-F1
#
_cell.length_a   1.000
_cell.length_b   1.000
_cell.length_c   1.000
_cell.angle_alpha   90.00
_cell.angle_beta   90.00
_cell.angle_gamma   90.00
#
_symmetry.space_group_name_H-M   'P 1'
#
loop_
_entity.id
_entity.type
_entity.pdbx_description
1 polymer ?
#
loop_
_entity_poly.entity_id
_entity_poly.type
_entity_poly.pdbx_seq_one_letter_code
_entity_poly.pdbx_strand_id
1 'polypeptide(L)'
;MLRNLPLSASGRLRLLIGVALCSQLLMPTLAMADPAYDALIIQARNGNFSPALTQLRQLSSERQTPGQVSDHLVIAGWAGQDAEVLQVYEAQGQHRNLTTQALATVARTYRNQRQWAQAEAVYRQALLREPNNIDLQLGLALTQADGGQASEAVQRIRALVAAKPDDPTRRMALGYALARAGLNYDALFEFDQAFIRASDKPDVAREYIVALQKARLPEPALRLSAQRPGLLDAVTQRRLEGDLAAERVRMAEFATRSEQERYVIADRALQDYDKLLTRWTPDPTAHDDVVRWRIDRLGALKARARTAEAIREYETLKGEGVQLPTYAVRWVAASYLDQREPEKAEPLYRQALAAPDADPADRVEDSTALFYALVESDRALDAREVADNLAKSENPREELKGLPIGNPNDSWMDAQQLAAQAGTYSNDLPGSEAGLEALVRKAPGNVSLQLAQANMYRARDWPRRSESALKETESQAPRDISLEVSQAYTAMDLQEWRQMDVLTDDVLARNPDSRQVQRLSRLRDVHDMAELRVEAYTGKSYGGGNNQDAGAVSGSRDWGIESVIYTPPIDEDWRLFAGAGYATADFSEGTGQHRWQRVGVERRTRDMTIEAEVSNHSYGDGSKQGAAISIARDINDNWQYGGSLGYLLSTTPLRALNDGVTANGGSGFIRWRANESREWKLTLSPSHFSDGNDRVEALLSGREGLYSSPKVQVDLGLEVGASRNSKEDTVYFNPKSDFTVLPVLNINHVLYHRYETQWSQQFQVGAGTYSQRDYSTGGIGLVGYGQRFRWNDVLEAGANLSLISRPYDGERERDLRLLVDLTYRF
;
A
#
# COMPACT_ATOMS: atom_id res chain seq x y z
N MET A 1 -28.27 -82.69 13.32
CA MET A 1 -28.53 -82.27 14.71
C MET A 1 -29.16 -80.88 14.63
N LEU A 2 -30.48 -80.77 14.50
CA LEU A 2 -31.49 -80.54 15.58
C LEU A 2 -31.30 -79.14 16.21
N ARG A 3 -32.21 -78.16 16.06
CA ARG A 3 -33.62 -78.02 16.54
C ARG A 3 -34.16 -76.69 15.95
N ASN A 4 -35.45 -76.35 15.76
CA ASN A 4 -36.76 -76.91 16.08
C ASN A 4 -37.82 -76.19 15.20
N LEU A 5 -38.86 -76.93 14.81
CA LEU A 5 -40.17 -76.47 14.31
C LEU A 5 -41.09 -76.03 15.48
N PRO A 6 -42.24 -75.39 15.20
CA PRO A 6 -43.51 -76.14 15.15
C PRO A 6 -44.35 -75.77 13.90
N LEU A 7 -44.98 -76.71 13.16
CA LEU A 7 -46.29 -77.36 13.41
C LEU A 7 -47.39 -76.32 13.69
N SER A 8 -48.54 -76.24 13.02
CA SER A 8 -49.44 -77.24 12.42
C SER A 8 -50.59 -76.44 11.71
N ALA A 9 -51.62 -76.93 11.02
CA ALA A 9 -52.23 -78.22 10.77
C ALA A 9 -53.24 -78.05 9.60
N SER A 10 -53.60 -79.16 8.95
CA SER A 10 -54.93 -79.50 8.37
C SER A 10 -55.65 -78.51 7.43
N GLY A 11 -56.35 -78.92 6.39
CA GLY A 11 -56.98 -80.20 6.13
C GLY A 11 -57.67 -80.19 4.77
N ARG A 12 -57.77 -81.39 4.19
CA ARG A 12 -58.54 -81.71 3.00
C ARG A 12 -60.04 -81.55 3.27
N LEU A 13 -60.83 -81.10 2.30
CA LEU A 13 -61.93 -81.87 1.67
C LEU A 13 -62.80 -80.99 0.72
N ARG A 14 -62.93 -81.49 -0.52
CA ARG A 14 -64.17 -81.68 -1.31
C ARG A 14 -65.05 -80.46 -1.64
N LEU A 15 -65.12 -80.06 -2.90
CA LEU A 15 -65.89 -80.62 -4.04
C LEU A 15 -67.23 -79.88 -4.21
N LEU A 16 -67.51 -79.48 -5.47
CA LEU A 16 -68.84 -79.27 -6.09
C LEU A 16 -69.56 -77.96 -5.73
N ILE A 17 -70.24 -77.21 -6.60
CA ILE A 17 -70.65 -77.26 -8.01
C ILE A 17 -71.06 -75.80 -8.33
N GLY A 18 -70.87 -75.31 -9.56
CA GLY A 18 -71.42 -74.00 -9.94
C GLY A 18 -71.18 -73.62 -11.40
N VAL A 19 -71.85 -74.33 -12.30
CA VAL A 19 -71.96 -74.06 -13.73
C VAL A 19 -72.35 -72.60 -14.01
N ALA A 20 -71.47 -71.83 -14.67
CA ALA A 20 -71.79 -70.82 -15.68
C ALA A 20 -70.48 -70.30 -16.31
N LEU A 21 -70.49 -70.06 -17.63
CA LEU A 21 -69.41 -69.56 -18.49
C LEU A 21 -68.36 -70.59 -18.97
N CYS A 22 -68.83 -71.59 -19.71
CA CYS A 22 -68.11 -72.10 -20.89
C CYS A 22 -68.77 -71.54 -22.15
N SER A 23 -68.44 -70.30 -22.50
CA SER A 23 -68.54 -69.76 -23.86
C SER A 23 -67.90 -68.37 -23.88
N GLN A 24 -66.76 -68.24 -24.59
CA GLN A 24 -66.00 -67.02 -24.97
C GLN A 24 -64.50 -66.96 -24.61
N LEU A 25 -63.87 -68.10 -24.30
CA LEU A 25 -62.42 -68.25 -24.52
C LEU A 25 -62.20 -68.86 -25.92
N LEU A 26 -61.95 -68.01 -26.92
CA LEU A 26 -61.16 -68.28 -28.14
C LEU A 26 -61.30 -67.10 -29.13
N MET A 27 -60.54 -66.04 -28.90
CA MET A 27 -60.03 -65.14 -29.94
C MET A 27 -58.67 -64.62 -29.44
N PRO A 28 -57.53 -65.17 -29.90
CA PRO A 28 -56.32 -64.38 -29.85
C PRO A 28 -56.52 -63.26 -30.88
N THR A 29 -56.73 -62.03 -30.42
CA THR A 29 -56.47 -60.89 -31.30
C THR A 29 -54.98 -60.92 -31.58
N LEU A 30 -54.62 -61.54 -32.71
CA LEU A 30 -53.34 -61.35 -33.38
C LEU A 30 -53.20 -59.84 -33.61
N ALA A 31 -52.49 -59.17 -32.72
CA ALA A 31 -51.82 -57.93 -33.07
C ALA A 31 -50.86 -58.33 -34.21
N MET A 32 -51.22 -57.97 -35.44
CA MET A 32 -50.29 -58.08 -36.57
C MET A 32 -49.16 -57.10 -36.29
N ALA A 33 -48.06 -57.60 -35.71
CA ALA A 33 -46.81 -56.86 -35.68
C ALA A 33 -46.39 -56.63 -37.14
N ASP A 34 -46.26 -55.36 -37.54
CA ASP A 34 -45.73 -54.98 -38.84
C ASP A 34 -44.20 -55.09 -38.77
N PRO A 35 -43.58 -56.14 -39.33
CA PRO A 35 -42.14 -56.38 -39.18
C PRO A 35 -41.32 -55.26 -39.83
N ALA A 36 -41.89 -54.53 -40.79
CA ALA A 36 -41.24 -53.40 -41.44
C ALA A 36 -41.22 -52.18 -40.51
N TYR A 37 -42.29 -51.92 -39.77
CA TYR A 37 -42.33 -50.84 -38.77
C TYR A 37 -41.36 -51.12 -37.62
N ASP A 38 -41.35 -52.35 -37.09
CA ASP A 38 -40.43 -52.73 -36.00
C ASP A 38 -38.96 -52.59 -36.42
N ALA A 39 -38.62 -52.91 -37.68
CA ALA A 39 -37.28 -52.71 -38.20
C ALA A 39 -36.87 -51.22 -38.22
N LEU A 40 -37.79 -50.29 -38.47
CA LEU A 40 -37.54 -48.85 -38.42
C LEU A 40 -37.29 -48.37 -37.00
N ILE A 41 -38.03 -48.89 -36.01
CA ILE A 41 -37.80 -48.58 -34.60
C ILE A 41 -36.43 -49.09 -34.13
N ILE A 42 -36.03 -50.29 -34.56
CA ILE A 42 -34.70 -50.85 -34.27
C ILE A 42 -33.60 -50.00 -34.92
N GLN A 43 -33.78 -49.56 -36.17
CA GLN A 43 -32.84 -48.64 -36.84
C GLN A 43 -32.73 -47.30 -36.11
N ALA A 44 -33.85 -46.75 -35.64
CA ALA A 44 -33.86 -45.52 -34.86
C ALA A 44 -33.11 -45.69 -33.53
N ARG A 45 -33.28 -46.83 -32.83
CA ARG A 45 -32.51 -47.15 -31.62
C ARG A 45 -31.00 -47.25 -31.87
N ASN A 46 -30.60 -47.64 -33.08
CA ASN A 46 -29.21 -47.70 -33.51
C ASN A 46 -28.67 -46.38 -34.10
N GLY A 47 -29.42 -45.27 -33.96
CA GLY A 47 -28.97 -43.93 -34.34
C GLY A 47 -29.39 -43.46 -35.74
N ASN A 48 -30.09 -44.29 -36.52
CA ASN A 48 -30.63 -43.89 -37.83
C ASN A 48 -32.11 -43.50 -37.71
N PHE A 49 -32.35 -42.24 -37.32
CA PHE A 49 -33.70 -41.74 -36.99
C PHE A 49 -34.55 -41.39 -38.22
N SER A 50 -33.92 -40.96 -39.31
CA SER A 50 -34.60 -40.37 -40.47
C SER A 50 -35.63 -41.28 -41.14
N PRO A 51 -35.37 -42.59 -41.35
CA PRO A 51 -36.35 -43.49 -41.96
C PRO A 51 -37.64 -43.61 -41.12
N ALA A 52 -37.50 -43.80 -39.80
CA ALA A 52 -38.63 -43.93 -38.89
C ALA A 52 -39.44 -42.62 -38.79
N LEU A 53 -38.76 -41.48 -38.66
CA LEU A 53 -39.42 -40.17 -38.61
C LEU A 53 -40.14 -39.83 -39.92
N THR A 54 -39.55 -40.18 -41.07
CA THR A 54 -40.19 -39.94 -42.37
C THR A 54 -41.50 -40.70 -42.49
N GLN A 55 -41.52 -41.97 -42.08
CA GLN A 55 -42.74 -42.78 -42.11
C GLN A 55 -43.78 -42.28 -41.10
N LEU A 56 -43.37 -41.89 -39.89
CA LEU A 56 -44.27 -41.37 -38.86
C LEU A 56 -44.91 -40.04 -39.28
N ARG A 57 -44.15 -39.14 -39.92
CA ARG A 57 -44.66 -37.85 -40.45
C ARG A 57 -45.71 -38.01 -41.56
N GLN A 58 -45.67 -39.11 -42.32
CA GLN A 58 -46.61 -39.35 -43.43
C GLN A 58 -47.98 -39.88 -42.96
N LEU A 59 -48.08 -40.35 -41.73
CA LEU A 59 -49.34 -40.81 -41.15
C LEU A 59 -50.17 -39.61 -40.68
N SER A 60 -51.44 -39.52 -41.11
CA SER A 60 -52.36 -38.49 -40.62
C SER A 60 -52.67 -38.68 -39.13
N SER A 61 -52.93 -37.58 -38.41
CA SER A 61 -53.15 -37.57 -36.95
C SER A 61 -54.29 -38.51 -36.50
N GLU A 62 -55.32 -38.70 -37.33
CA GLU A 62 -56.43 -39.63 -37.08
C GLU A 62 -56.07 -41.10 -37.26
N ARG A 63 -55.04 -41.42 -38.05
CA ARG A 63 -54.61 -42.80 -38.35
C ARG A 63 -53.49 -43.30 -37.44
N GLN A 64 -52.79 -42.41 -36.73
CA GLN A 64 -51.74 -42.82 -35.81
C GLN A 64 -52.33 -43.43 -34.54
N THR A 65 -51.79 -44.58 -34.13
CA THR A 65 -52.08 -45.18 -32.82
C THR A 65 -51.33 -44.44 -31.69
N PRO A 66 -51.79 -44.51 -30.42
CA PRO A 66 -51.04 -43.94 -29.28
C PRO A 66 -49.60 -44.47 -29.15
N GLY A 67 -49.35 -45.71 -29.58
CA GLY A 67 -48.01 -46.29 -29.64
C GLY A 67 -47.13 -45.60 -30.68
N GLN A 68 -47.65 -45.39 -31.90
CA GLN A 68 -46.92 -44.67 -32.96
C GLN A 68 -46.63 -43.21 -32.61
N VAL A 69 -47.57 -42.51 -31.95
CA VAL A 69 -47.33 -41.16 -31.42
C VAL A 69 -46.21 -41.18 -30.37
N SER A 70 -46.21 -42.19 -29.49
CA SER A 70 -45.16 -42.35 -28.47
C SER A 70 -43.79 -42.60 -29.10
N ASP A 71 -43.71 -43.46 -30.12
CA ASP A 71 -42.48 -43.73 -30.86
C ASP A 71 -41.99 -42.47 -31.60
N HIS A 72 -42.89 -41.68 -32.19
CA HIS A 72 -42.55 -40.40 -32.84
C HIS A 72 -41.91 -39.44 -31.85
N LEU A 73 -42.52 -39.23 -30.69
CA LEU A 73 -41.99 -38.36 -29.64
C LEU A 73 -40.61 -38.83 -29.16
N VAL A 74 -40.44 -40.13 -28.92
CA VAL A 74 -39.18 -40.69 -28.42
C VAL A 74 -38.07 -40.60 -29.48
N ILE A 75 -38.37 -40.96 -30.74
CA ILE A 75 -37.38 -40.94 -31.83
C ILE A 75 -37.01 -39.50 -32.21
N ALA A 76 -37.98 -38.58 -32.25
CA ALA A 76 -37.71 -37.16 -32.48
C ALA A 76 -36.84 -36.59 -31.34
N GLY A 77 -37.11 -37.01 -30.10
CA GLY A 77 -36.27 -36.67 -28.95
C GLY A 77 -34.84 -37.22 -29.04
N TRP A 78 -34.66 -38.47 -29.52
CA TRP A 78 -33.31 -39.01 -29.78
C TRP A 78 -32.58 -38.27 -30.90
N ALA A 79 -33.32 -37.78 -31.90
CA ALA A 79 -32.79 -36.96 -32.98
C ALA A 79 -32.52 -35.49 -32.57
N GLY A 80 -32.81 -35.09 -31.33
CA GLY A 80 -32.65 -33.72 -30.83
C GLY A 80 -33.63 -32.72 -31.45
N GLN A 81 -34.76 -33.19 -31.99
CA GLN A 81 -35.76 -32.36 -32.66
C GLN A 81 -36.81 -31.85 -31.65
N ASP A 82 -36.37 -31.05 -30.68
CA ASP A 82 -37.18 -30.58 -29.56
C ASP A 82 -38.46 -29.83 -30.01
N ALA A 83 -38.38 -29.06 -31.10
CA ALA A 83 -39.56 -28.38 -31.66
C ALA A 83 -40.61 -29.36 -32.21
N GLU A 84 -40.17 -30.44 -32.86
CA GLU A 84 -41.06 -31.47 -33.39
C GLU A 84 -41.70 -32.29 -32.26
N VAL A 85 -40.93 -32.60 -31.21
CA VAL A 85 -41.47 -33.29 -30.02
C VAL A 85 -42.61 -32.49 -29.40
N LEU A 86 -42.43 -31.18 -29.18
CA LEU A 86 -43.49 -30.35 -28.60
C LEU A 86 -44.68 -30.20 -29.55
N GLN A 87 -44.43 -29.99 -30.86
CA GLN A 87 -45.50 -29.88 -31.85
C GLN A 87 -46.37 -31.14 -31.90
N VAL A 88 -45.76 -32.32 -31.94
CA VAL A 88 -46.47 -33.61 -31.97
C VAL A 88 -47.21 -33.85 -30.66
N TYR A 89 -46.60 -33.53 -29.51
CA TYR A 89 -47.23 -33.71 -28.21
C TYR A 89 -48.45 -32.80 -28.04
N GLU A 90 -48.33 -31.52 -28.39
CA GLU A 90 -49.39 -30.53 -28.25
C GLU A 90 -50.54 -30.78 -29.23
N ALA A 91 -50.24 -31.15 -30.48
CA ALA A 91 -51.27 -31.38 -31.48
C ALA A 91 -51.96 -32.75 -31.34
N GLN A 92 -51.25 -33.78 -30.87
CA GLN A 92 -51.72 -35.17 -30.98
C GLN A 92 -51.59 -35.98 -29.68
N GLY A 93 -50.72 -35.57 -28.75
CA GLY A 93 -50.33 -36.36 -27.57
C GLY A 93 -51.05 -36.03 -26.27
N GLN A 94 -51.47 -34.78 -26.02
CA GLN A 94 -51.96 -34.31 -24.71
C GLN A 94 -53.11 -35.13 -24.11
N HIS A 95 -54.03 -35.63 -24.94
CA HIS A 95 -55.20 -36.40 -24.50
C HIS A 95 -55.12 -37.90 -24.83
N ARG A 96 -53.96 -38.38 -25.27
CA ARG A 96 -53.74 -39.79 -25.63
C ARG A 96 -53.02 -40.55 -24.53
N ASN A 97 -53.19 -41.87 -24.54
CA ASN A 97 -52.49 -42.75 -23.62
C ASN A 97 -51.05 -43.01 -24.11
N LEU A 98 -50.14 -42.08 -23.84
CA LEU A 98 -48.73 -42.17 -24.25
C LEU A 98 -47.90 -43.07 -23.32
N THR A 99 -46.80 -43.64 -23.82
CA THR A 99 -45.88 -44.42 -22.96
C THR A 99 -45.16 -43.51 -21.96
N THR A 100 -44.74 -44.07 -20.81
CA THR A 100 -43.96 -43.33 -19.79
C THR A 100 -42.68 -42.72 -20.38
N GLN A 101 -42.02 -43.44 -21.29
CA GLN A 101 -40.83 -42.97 -22.00
C GLN A 101 -41.12 -41.77 -22.92
N ALA A 102 -42.27 -41.77 -23.61
CA ALA A 102 -42.70 -40.63 -24.41
C ALA A 102 -43.01 -39.41 -23.55
N LEU A 103 -43.71 -39.60 -22.42
CA LEU A 103 -43.97 -38.53 -21.45
C LEU A 103 -42.67 -37.98 -20.85
N ALA A 104 -41.70 -38.84 -20.50
CA ALA A 104 -40.39 -38.42 -20.02
C ALA A 104 -39.63 -37.58 -21.07
N THR A 105 -39.72 -37.99 -22.34
CA THR A 105 -39.10 -37.27 -23.47
C THR A 105 -39.71 -35.89 -23.64
N VAL A 106 -41.04 -35.79 -23.62
CA VAL A 106 -41.76 -34.51 -23.68
C VAL A 106 -41.41 -33.61 -22.50
N ALA A 107 -41.41 -34.16 -21.29
CA ALA A 107 -41.10 -33.40 -20.08
C ALA A 107 -39.66 -32.85 -20.10
N ARG A 108 -38.69 -33.67 -20.53
CA ARG A 108 -37.32 -33.23 -20.77
C ARG A 108 -37.24 -32.14 -21.86
N THR A 109 -38.04 -32.26 -22.91
CA THR A 109 -38.08 -31.27 -23.99
C THR A 109 -38.62 -29.93 -23.51
N TYR A 110 -39.71 -29.93 -22.74
CA TYR A 110 -40.22 -28.71 -22.10
C TYR A 110 -39.18 -28.09 -21.16
N ARG A 111 -38.43 -28.90 -20.41
CA ARG A 111 -37.31 -28.43 -19.58
C ARG A 111 -36.21 -27.80 -20.44
N ASN A 112 -35.78 -28.43 -21.53
CA ASN A 112 -34.78 -27.85 -22.45
C ASN A 112 -35.22 -26.49 -23.00
N GLN A 113 -36.52 -26.34 -23.30
CA GLN A 113 -37.13 -25.09 -23.77
C GLN A 113 -37.47 -24.09 -22.64
N ARG A 114 -37.03 -24.34 -21.40
CA ARG A 114 -37.27 -23.50 -20.22
C ARG A 114 -38.74 -23.33 -19.84
N GLN A 115 -39.60 -24.25 -20.27
CA GLN A 115 -41.01 -24.31 -19.94
C GLN A 115 -41.23 -25.18 -18.70
N TRP A 116 -40.79 -24.67 -17.55
CA TRP A 116 -40.66 -25.45 -16.31
C TRP A 116 -41.98 -26.01 -15.78
N ALA A 117 -43.05 -25.21 -15.82
CA ALA A 117 -44.37 -25.60 -15.32
C ALA A 117 -44.97 -26.74 -16.16
N GLN A 118 -44.85 -26.65 -17.48
CA GLN A 118 -45.27 -27.69 -18.42
C GLN A 118 -44.45 -28.97 -18.21
N ALA A 119 -43.13 -28.85 -18.10
CA ALA A 119 -42.25 -29.99 -17.83
C ALA A 119 -42.63 -30.71 -16.53
N GLU A 120 -42.87 -29.97 -15.45
CA GLU A 120 -43.30 -30.53 -14.18
C GLU A 120 -44.67 -31.22 -14.27
N ALA A 121 -45.65 -30.64 -14.97
CA ALA A 121 -46.96 -31.26 -15.17
C ALA A 121 -46.84 -32.61 -15.90
N VAL A 122 -46.04 -32.67 -16.96
CA VAL A 122 -45.81 -33.91 -17.73
C VAL A 122 -45.02 -34.94 -16.91
N TYR A 123 -44.00 -34.54 -16.15
CA TYR A 123 -43.30 -35.45 -15.23
C TYR A 123 -44.23 -36.02 -14.16
N ARG A 124 -45.12 -35.20 -13.58
CA ARG A 124 -46.14 -35.67 -12.62
C ARG A 124 -47.11 -36.66 -13.29
N GLN A 125 -47.53 -36.41 -14.53
CA GLN A 125 -48.36 -37.33 -15.29
C GLN A 125 -47.64 -38.68 -15.53
N ALA A 126 -46.35 -38.67 -15.83
CA ALA A 126 -45.54 -39.87 -15.98
C ALA A 126 -45.40 -40.63 -14.65
N LEU A 127 -45.18 -39.91 -13.54
CA LEU A 127 -45.07 -40.47 -12.19
C LEU A 127 -46.39 -41.05 -11.65
N LEU A 128 -47.56 -40.60 -12.12
CA LEU A 128 -48.83 -41.26 -11.79
C LEU A 128 -48.89 -42.71 -12.30
N ARG A 129 -48.18 -43.01 -13.39
CA ARG A 129 -48.13 -44.36 -14.00
C ARG A 129 -47.04 -45.22 -13.36
N GLU A 130 -45.88 -44.62 -13.12
CA GLU A 130 -44.73 -45.29 -12.51
C GLU A 130 -44.21 -44.48 -11.32
N PRO A 131 -44.86 -44.56 -10.15
CA PRO A 131 -44.51 -43.74 -8.99
C PRO A 131 -43.10 -43.96 -8.47
N ASN A 132 -42.53 -45.15 -8.70
CA ASN A 132 -41.21 -45.57 -8.23
C ASN A 132 -40.11 -45.46 -9.30
N ASN A 133 -40.40 -44.88 -10.47
CA ASN A 133 -39.39 -44.72 -11.52
C ASN A 133 -38.44 -43.56 -11.17
N ILE A 134 -37.20 -43.92 -10.85
CA ILE A 134 -36.17 -43.00 -10.37
C ILE A 134 -35.80 -41.96 -11.42
N ASP A 135 -35.76 -42.32 -12.70
CA ASP A 135 -35.40 -41.38 -13.77
C ASP A 135 -36.44 -40.27 -13.90
N LEU A 136 -37.72 -40.58 -13.70
CA LEU A 136 -38.80 -39.59 -13.66
C LEU A 136 -38.74 -38.72 -12.40
N GLN A 137 -38.45 -39.32 -11.24
CA GLN A 137 -38.31 -38.57 -9.98
C GLN A 137 -37.12 -37.60 -10.04
N LEU A 138 -35.98 -38.03 -10.60
CA LEU A 138 -34.82 -37.19 -10.84
C LEU A 138 -35.13 -36.12 -11.89
N GLY A 139 -35.76 -36.49 -13.01
CA GLY A 139 -36.16 -35.55 -14.06
C GLY A 139 -37.07 -34.43 -13.54
N LEU A 140 -38.05 -34.77 -12.69
CA LEU A 140 -38.89 -33.81 -11.99
C LEU A 140 -38.08 -32.89 -11.07
N ALA A 141 -37.25 -33.47 -10.20
CA ALA A 141 -36.46 -32.68 -9.25
C ALA A 141 -35.45 -31.75 -9.94
N LEU A 142 -34.82 -32.20 -11.02
CA LEU A 142 -33.93 -31.37 -11.84
C LEU A 142 -34.69 -30.23 -12.54
N THR A 143 -35.91 -30.49 -12.99
CA THR A 143 -36.80 -29.45 -13.55
C THR A 143 -37.18 -28.42 -12.49
N GLN A 144 -37.49 -28.86 -11.27
CA GLN A 144 -37.76 -27.98 -10.13
C GLN A 144 -36.54 -27.13 -9.78
N ALA A 145 -35.34 -27.72 -9.79
CA ALA A 145 -34.09 -26.99 -9.56
C ALA A 145 -33.86 -25.89 -10.62
N ASP A 146 -34.11 -26.18 -11.90
CA ASP A 146 -34.02 -25.18 -12.96
C ASP A 146 -35.13 -24.11 -12.89
N GLY A 147 -36.31 -24.49 -12.39
CA GLY A 147 -37.46 -23.61 -12.20
C GLY A 147 -37.41 -22.74 -10.93
N GLY A 148 -36.28 -22.73 -10.20
CA GLY A 148 -36.07 -21.89 -9.01
C GLY A 148 -36.38 -22.56 -7.66
N GLN A 149 -36.81 -23.82 -7.65
CA GLN A 149 -37.09 -24.61 -6.43
C GLN A 149 -35.89 -25.49 -6.02
N ALA A 150 -34.69 -24.94 -6.12
CA ALA A 150 -33.45 -25.71 -5.94
C ALA A 150 -33.33 -26.36 -4.55
N SER A 151 -33.71 -25.66 -3.47
CA SER A 151 -33.63 -26.20 -2.10
C SER A 151 -34.51 -27.44 -1.88
N GLU A 152 -35.73 -27.43 -2.43
CA GLU A 152 -36.66 -28.56 -2.34
C GLU A 152 -36.18 -29.73 -3.21
N ALA A 153 -35.67 -29.43 -4.40
CA ALA A 153 -35.06 -30.42 -5.28
C ALA A 153 -33.87 -31.11 -4.59
N VAL A 154 -33.00 -30.35 -3.92
CA VAL A 154 -31.87 -30.89 -3.14
C VAL A 154 -32.36 -31.86 -2.06
N GLN A 155 -33.40 -31.51 -1.29
CA GLN A 155 -33.95 -32.40 -0.26
C GLN A 155 -34.49 -33.71 -0.84
N ARG A 156 -35.24 -33.63 -1.94
CA ARG A 156 -35.80 -34.81 -2.62
C ARG A 156 -34.70 -35.72 -3.17
N ILE A 157 -33.73 -35.16 -3.89
CA ILE A 157 -32.64 -35.93 -4.49
C ILE A 157 -31.72 -36.51 -3.41
N ARG A 158 -31.51 -35.82 -2.29
CA ARG A 158 -30.73 -36.35 -1.15
C ARG A 158 -31.34 -37.64 -0.60
N ALA A 159 -32.67 -37.73 -0.51
CA ALA A 159 -33.35 -38.98 -0.13
C ALA A 159 -33.13 -40.10 -1.18
N LEU A 160 -33.10 -39.76 -2.47
CA LEU A 160 -32.84 -40.72 -3.54
C LEU A 160 -31.39 -41.24 -3.53
N VAL A 161 -30.42 -40.37 -3.22
CA VAL A 161 -29.01 -40.74 -3.03
C VAL A 161 -28.85 -41.62 -1.78
N ALA A 162 -29.49 -41.28 -0.66
CA ALA A 162 -29.44 -42.08 0.55
C ALA A 162 -29.93 -43.53 0.34
N ALA A 163 -30.92 -43.72 -0.53
CA ALA A 163 -31.44 -45.05 -0.87
C ALA A 163 -30.48 -45.90 -1.73
N LYS A 164 -29.62 -45.28 -2.54
CA LYS A 164 -28.54 -45.96 -3.27
C LYS A 164 -27.29 -45.07 -3.32
N PRO A 165 -26.44 -45.13 -2.29
CA PRO A 165 -25.27 -44.25 -2.18
C PRO A 165 -24.22 -44.46 -3.27
N ASP A 166 -24.25 -45.59 -4.00
CA ASP A 166 -23.24 -45.89 -5.02
C ASP A 166 -23.70 -45.65 -6.46
N ASP A 167 -24.87 -45.04 -6.64
CA ASP A 167 -25.39 -44.71 -7.97
C ASP A 167 -24.84 -43.35 -8.46
N PRO A 168 -23.93 -43.32 -9.45
CA PRO A 168 -23.32 -42.08 -9.93
C PRO A 168 -24.33 -41.12 -10.55
N THR A 169 -25.41 -41.62 -11.17
CA THR A 169 -26.43 -40.78 -11.81
C THR A 169 -27.21 -39.97 -10.77
N ARG A 170 -27.55 -40.59 -9.64
CA ARG A 170 -28.25 -39.90 -8.54
C ARG A 170 -27.36 -38.83 -7.90
N ARG A 171 -26.07 -39.13 -7.74
CA ARG A 171 -25.09 -38.18 -7.22
C ARG A 171 -24.86 -37.01 -8.16
N MET A 172 -24.74 -37.25 -9.47
CA MET A 172 -24.70 -36.17 -10.46
C MET A 172 -25.94 -35.28 -10.40
N ALA A 173 -27.13 -35.88 -10.25
CA ALA A 173 -28.36 -35.10 -10.11
C ALA A 173 -28.36 -34.25 -8.82
N LEU A 174 -27.84 -34.79 -7.71
CA LEU A 174 -27.71 -34.04 -6.45
C LEU A 174 -26.70 -32.90 -6.61
N GLY A 175 -25.53 -33.17 -7.18
CA GLY A 175 -24.50 -32.17 -7.48
C GLY A 175 -25.05 -31.05 -8.37
N TYR A 176 -25.82 -31.38 -9.39
CA TYR A 176 -26.48 -30.40 -10.26
C TYR A 176 -27.47 -29.52 -9.48
N ALA A 177 -28.34 -30.13 -8.66
CA ALA A 177 -29.30 -29.39 -7.86
C ALA A 177 -28.63 -28.49 -6.79
N LEU A 178 -27.54 -28.98 -6.17
CA LEU A 178 -26.72 -28.20 -5.24
C LEU A 178 -26.04 -27.02 -5.94
N ALA A 179 -25.50 -27.22 -7.14
CA ALA A 179 -24.92 -26.15 -7.94
C ALA A 179 -25.97 -25.10 -8.35
N ARG A 180 -27.21 -25.51 -8.62
CA ARG A 180 -28.34 -24.60 -8.84
C ARG A 180 -28.78 -23.85 -7.57
N ALA A 181 -28.59 -24.45 -6.40
CA ALA A 181 -28.82 -23.82 -5.11
C ALA A 181 -27.67 -22.89 -4.66
N GLY A 182 -26.59 -22.76 -5.46
CA GLY A 182 -25.41 -21.96 -5.12
C GLY A 182 -24.45 -22.63 -4.13
N LEU A 183 -24.68 -23.90 -3.79
CA LEU A 183 -23.87 -24.67 -2.83
C LEU A 183 -22.71 -25.37 -3.57
N ASN A 184 -21.77 -24.59 -4.08
CA ASN A 184 -20.73 -25.08 -5.00
C ASN A 184 -19.80 -26.16 -4.38
N TYR A 185 -19.46 -26.05 -3.09
CA TYR A 185 -18.60 -27.06 -2.43
C TYR A 185 -19.33 -28.38 -2.18
N ASP A 186 -20.61 -28.32 -1.75
CA ASP A 186 -21.44 -29.52 -1.62
C ASP A 186 -21.67 -30.17 -2.99
N ALA A 187 -21.88 -29.35 -4.02
CA ALA A 187 -22.00 -29.83 -5.39
C ALA A 187 -20.72 -30.55 -5.84
N LEU A 188 -19.55 -29.93 -5.62
CA LEU A 188 -18.26 -30.54 -5.92
C LEU A 188 -18.10 -31.90 -5.22
N PHE A 189 -18.47 -32.00 -3.95
CA PHE A 189 -18.43 -33.27 -3.23
C PHE A 189 -19.26 -34.36 -3.93
N GLU A 190 -20.49 -34.07 -4.34
CA GLU A 190 -21.33 -35.07 -5.01
C GLU A 190 -20.83 -35.43 -6.41
N PHE A 191 -20.29 -34.46 -7.16
CA PHE A 191 -19.65 -34.73 -8.45
C PHE A 191 -18.36 -35.54 -8.31
N ASP A 192 -17.56 -35.29 -7.27
CA ASP A 192 -16.38 -36.08 -6.92
C ASP A 192 -16.77 -37.54 -6.62
N GLN A 193 -17.81 -37.72 -5.79
CA GLN A 193 -18.34 -39.04 -5.46
C GLN A 193 -18.91 -39.78 -6.68
N ALA A 194 -19.52 -39.07 -7.63
CA ALA A 194 -19.95 -39.64 -8.90
C ALA A 194 -18.74 -40.02 -9.78
N PHE A 195 -17.73 -39.15 -9.86
CA PHE A 195 -16.51 -39.35 -10.65
C PHE A 195 -15.70 -40.55 -10.18
N ILE A 196 -15.52 -40.74 -8.86
CA ILE A 196 -14.83 -41.91 -8.30
C ILE A 196 -15.51 -43.24 -8.73
N ARG A 197 -16.84 -43.23 -8.90
CA ARG A 197 -17.62 -44.43 -9.22
C ARG A 197 -17.77 -44.71 -10.71
N ALA A 198 -17.69 -43.67 -11.54
CA ALA A 198 -17.92 -43.77 -12.99
C ALA A 198 -16.99 -42.83 -13.77
N SER A 199 -15.70 -42.90 -13.48
CA SER A 199 -14.71 -42.00 -14.10
C SER A 199 -14.58 -42.21 -15.61
N ASP A 200 -14.90 -43.39 -16.14
CA ASP A 200 -14.85 -43.71 -17.57
C ASP A 200 -15.93 -42.98 -18.39
N LYS A 201 -17.01 -42.55 -17.74
CA LYS A 201 -18.12 -41.87 -18.41
C LYS A 201 -17.79 -40.40 -18.74
N PRO A 202 -17.86 -39.98 -20.01
CA PRO A 202 -17.51 -38.62 -20.44
C PRO A 202 -18.33 -37.50 -19.79
N ASP A 203 -19.63 -37.74 -19.57
CA ASP A 203 -20.54 -36.79 -18.93
C ASP A 203 -20.22 -36.59 -17.44
N VAL A 204 -19.95 -37.67 -16.70
CA VAL A 204 -19.50 -37.60 -15.30
C VAL A 204 -18.22 -36.79 -15.19
N ALA A 205 -17.23 -37.09 -16.05
CA ALA A 205 -15.95 -36.39 -16.05
C ALA A 205 -16.10 -34.91 -16.41
N ARG A 206 -16.94 -34.57 -17.39
CA ARG A 206 -17.23 -33.19 -17.77
C ARG A 206 -17.86 -32.40 -16.62
N GLU A 207 -18.90 -32.93 -15.99
CA GLU A 207 -19.57 -32.24 -14.88
C GLU A 207 -18.65 -32.08 -13.67
N TYR A 208 -17.77 -33.05 -13.41
CA TYR A 208 -16.74 -32.91 -12.36
C TYR A 208 -15.74 -31.79 -12.66
N ILE A 209 -15.27 -31.66 -13.90
CA ILE A 209 -14.39 -30.55 -14.31
C ILE A 209 -15.09 -29.19 -14.13
N VAL A 210 -16.36 -29.09 -14.53
CA VAL A 210 -17.17 -27.87 -14.36
C VAL A 210 -17.42 -27.57 -12.87
N ALA A 211 -17.61 -28.60 -12.04
CA ALA A 211 -17.77 -28.44 -10.61
C ALA A 211 -16.49 -27.93 -9.94
N LEU A 212 -15.32 -28.44 -10.33
CA LEU A 212 -14.02 -27.91 -9.90
C LEU A 212 -13.87 -26.43 -10.26
N GLN A 213 -14.22 -26.04 -11.49
CA GLN A 213 -14.22 -24.63 -11.90
C GLN A 213 -15.13 -23.77 -11.01
N LYS A 214 -16.38 -24.18 -10.80
CA LYS A 214 -17.35 -23.44 -9.97
C LYS A 214 -16.94 -23.36 -8.50
N ALA A 215 -16.19 -24.33 -8.02
CA ALA A 215 -15.58 -24.33 -6.69
C ALA A 215 -14.25 -23.54 -6.63
N ARG A 216 -13.90 -22.79 -7.68
CA ARG A 216 -12.66 -22.01 -7.80
C ARG A 216 -11.39 -22.86 -7.70
N LEU A 217 -11.40 -24.06 -8.30
CA LEU A 217 -10.26 -24.97 -8.42
C LEU A 217 -9.87 -25.17 -9.91
N PRO A 218 -9.43 -24.11 -10.62
CA PRO A 218 -9.18 -24.19 -12.05
C PRO A 218 -7.93 -25.01 -12.42
N GLU A 219 -6.90 -25.08 -11.56
CA GLU A 219 -5.72 -25.89 -11.87
C GLU A 219 -6.02 -27.40 -11.92
N PRO A 220 -6.65 -28.03 -10.90
CA PRO A 220 -7.07 -29.44 -11.01
C PRO A 220 -8.01 -29.68 -12.19
N ALA A 221 -8.91 -28.75 -12.47
CA ALA A 221 -9.84 -28.82 -13.59
C ALA A 221 -9.11 -28.83 -14.95
N LEU A 222 -8.12 -27.95 -15.15
CA LEU A 222 -7.32 -27.92 -16.38
C LEU A 222 -6.47 -29.17 -16.55
N ARG A 223 -5.87 -29.65 -15.46
CA ARG A 223 -5.08 -30.87 -15.47
C ARG A 223 -5.91 -32.07 -15.91
N LEU A 224 -7.15 -32.18 -15.42
CA LEU A 224 -8.08 -33.23 -15.81
C LEU A 224 -8.59 -33.06 -17.25
N SER A 225 -8.89 -31.81 -17.67
CA SER A 225 -9.27 -31.50 -19.06
C SER A 225 -8.16 -31.89 -20.05
N ALA A 226 -6.89 -31.59 -19.72
CA ALA A 226 -5.74 -31.94 -20.55
C ALA A 226 -5.53 -33.47 -20.71
N GLN A 227 -5.88 -34.25 -19.69
CA GLN A 227 -5.86 -35.72 -19.76
C GLN A 227 -6.98 -36.29 -20.64
N ARG A 228 -8.01 -35.49 -20.95
CA ARG A 228 -9.18 -35.93 -21.72
C ARG A 228 -9.60 -34.90 -22.77
N PRO A 229 -8.81 -34.75 -23.85
CA PRO A 229 -9.08 -33.78 -24.90
C PRO A 229 -10.47 -33.97 -25.52
N GLY A 230 -11.15 -32.86 -25.79
CA GLY A 230 -12.48 -32.86 -26.42
C GLY A 230 -13.67 -33.05 -25.49
N LEU A 231 -13.46 -33.17 -24.16
CA LEU A 231 -14.56 -33.20 -23.20
C LEU A 231 -15.24 -31.85 -22.96
N LEU A 232 -14.47 -30.76 -23.02
CA LEU A 232 -14.96 -29.39 -22.85
C LEU A 232 -15.10 -28.71 -24.21
N ASP A 233 -16.10 -27.85 -24.34
CA ASP A 233 -16.17 -26.91 -25.45
C ASP A 233 -15.11 -25.81 -25.32
N ALA A 234 -14.84 -25.11 -26.42
CA ALA A 234 -13.79 -24.10 -26.48
C ALA A 234 -14.02 -22.90 -25.52
N VAL A 235 -15.27 -22.55 -25.23
CA VAL A 235 -15.62 -21.43 -24.34
C VAL A 235 -15.35 -21.84 -22.89
N THR A 236 -15.78 -23.03 -22.49
CA THR A 236 -15.50 -23.55 -21.14
C THR A 236 -14.00 -23.73 -20.93
N GLN A 237 -13.29 -24.27 -21.93
CA GLN A 237 -11.83 -24.45 -21.87
C GLN A 237 -11.09 -23.11 -21.70
N ARG A 238 -11.38 -22.08 -22.53
CA ARG A 238 -10.67 -20.79 -22.44
C ARG A 238 -10.98 -20.04 -21.14
N ARG A 239 -12.22 -20.13 -20.64
CA ARG A 239 -12.59 -19.52 -19.34
C ARG A 239 -11.82 -20.15 -18.20
N LEU A 240 -11.64 -21.47 -18.25
CA LEU A 240 -10.88 -22.19 -17.24
C LEU A 240 -9.39 -21.79 -17.25
N GLU A 241 -8.80 -21.61 -18.43
CA GLU A 241 -7.44 -21.07 -18.58
C GLU A 241 -7.32 -19.65 -17.99
N GLY A 242 -8.32 -18.79 -18.23
CA GLY A 242 -8.40 -17.47 -17.63
C GLY A 242 -8.59 -17.47 -16.10
N ASP A 243 -9.40 -18.39 -15.58
CA ASP A 243 -9.64 -18.53 -14.13
C ASP A 243 -8.35 -18.96 -13.40
N LEU A 244 -7.51 -19.81 -14.02
CA LEU A 244 -6.19 -20.17 -13.49
C LEU A 244 -5.24 -18.97 -13.46
N ALA A 245 -5.20 -18.18 -14.53
CA ALA A 245 -4.39 -16.96 -14.55
C ALA A 245 -4.81 -16.00 -13.43
N ALA A 246 -6.13 -15.83 -13.23
CA ALA A 246 -6.68 -14.98 -12.18
C ALA A 246 -6.42 -15.53 -10.76
N GLU A 247 -6.40 -16.85 -10.58
CA GLU A 247 -5.96 -17.49 -9.34
C GLU A 247 -4.51 -17.14 -9.03
N ARG A 248 -3.63 -17.21 -10.03
CA ARG A 248 -2.21 -16.83 -9.87
C ARG A 248 -2.04 -15.36 -9.52
N VAL A 249 -2.86 -14.46 -10.06
CA VAL A 249 -2.84 -13.04 -9.66
C VAL A 249 -3.11 -12.89 -8.16
N ARG A 250 -4.18 -13.51 -7.66
CA ARG A 250 -4.49 -13.48 -6.21
C ARG A 250 -3.37 -14.11 -5.38
N MET A 251 -2.78 -15.20 -5.86
CA MET A 251 -1.66 -15.85 -5.18
C MET A 251 -0.38 -15.01 -5.17
N ALA A 252 -0.18 -14.13 -6.15
CA ALA A 252 1.02 -13.32 -6.28
C ALA A 252 1.12 -12.20 -5.23
N GLU A 253 0.02 -11.86 -4.54
CA GLU A 253 0.03 -10.87 -3.47
C GLU A 253 0.41 -11.45 -2.11
N PHE A 254 0.48 -12.79 -1.97
CA PHE A 254 0.87 -13.43 -0.72
C PHE A 254 2.39 -13.45 -0.53
N ALA A 255 2.81 -13.41 0.74
CA ALA A 255 4.21 -13.54 1.12
C ALA A 255 4.81 -14.86 0.59
N THR A 256 6.02 -14.74 0.05
CA THR A 256 6.79 -15.88 -0.46
C THR A 256 7.81 -16.35 0.56
N ARG A 257 8.42 -17.52 0.33
CA ARG A 257 9.42 -18.08 1.26
C ARG A 257 10.73 -17.30 1.23
N SER A 258 11.02 -16.62 0.12
CA SER A 258 12.23 -15.82 -0.06
C SER A 258 11.97 -14.68 -1.04
N GLU A 259 12.73 -13.60 -0.92
CA GLU A 259 12.57 -12.43 -1.80
C GLU A 259 12.87 -12.75 -3.26
N GLN A 260 13.67 -13.79 -3.55
CA GLN A 260 13.96 -14.23 -4.92
C GLN A 260 12.72 -14.82 -5.61
N GLU A 261 11.80 -15.41 -4.83
CA GLU A 261 10.59 -16.04 -5.35
C GLU A 261 9.41 -15.06 -5.50
N ARG A 262 9.54 -13.82 -4.99
CA ARG A 262 8.45 -12.83 -4.87
C ARG A 262 7.68 -12.58 -6.15
N TYR A 263 8.33 -12.73 -7.30
CA TYR A 263 7.73 -12.48 -8.62
C TYR A 263 7.38 -13.72 -9.42
N VAL A 264 7.76 -14.93 -8.97
CA VAL A 264 7.58 -16.16 -9.75
C VAL A 264 6.13 -16.41 -10.13
N ILE A 265 5.19 -16.13 -9.22
CA ILE A 265 3.76 -16.32 -9.49
C ILE A 265 3.21 -15.21 -10.40
N ALA A 266 3.60 -13.95 -10.16
CA ALA A 266 3.22 -12.82 -11.00
C ALA A 266 3.70 -13.01 -12.45
N ASP A 267 4.96 -13.43 -12.64
CA ASP A 267 5.55 -13.69 -13.95
C ASP A 267 4.81 -14.83 -14.69
N ARG A 268 4.41 -15.89 -13.97
CA ARG A 268 3.57 -16.95 -14.56
C ARG A 268 2.21 -16.43 -14.99
N ALA A 269 1.54 -15.64 -14.15
CA ALA A 269 0.25 -15.05 -14.47
C ALA A 269 0.33 -14.14 -15.72
N LEU A 270 1.37 -13.30 -15.80
CA LEU A 270 1.62 -12.44 -16.97
C LEU A 270 1.83 -13.27 -18.24
N GLN A 271 2.61 -14.34 -18.16
CA GLN A 271 2.83 -15.24 -19.30
C GLN A 271 1.55 -15.96 -19.75
N ASP A 272 0.68 -16.34 -18.82
CA ASP A 272 -0.62 -16.95 -19.16
C ASP A 272 -1.52 -15.94 -19.86
N TYR A 273 -1.61 -14.70 -19.35
CA TYR A 273 -2.40 -13.65 -19.99
C TYR A 273 -1.85 -13.27 -21.36
N ASP A 274 -0.53 -13.17 -21.53
CA ASP A 274 0.06 -12.88 -22.83
C ASP A 274 -0.33 -13.95 -23.88
N LYS A 275 -0.37 -15.23 -23.50
CA LYS A 275 -0.85 -16.32 -24.36
C LYS A 275 -2.35 -16.21 -24.66
N LEU A 276 -3.16 -15.96 -23.64
CA LEU A 276 -4.62 -15.85 -23.77
C LEU A 276 -5.01 -14.68 -24.67
N LEU A 277 -4.46 -13.50 -24.42
CA LEU A 277 -4.72 -12.29 -25.20
C LEU A 277 -4.24 -12.45 -26.65
N THR A 278 -3.03 -12.97 -26.87
CA THR A 278 -2.52 -13.22 -28.23
C THR A 278 -3.45 -14.16 -29.02
N ARG A 279 -3.99 -15.18 -28.37
CA ARG A 279 -4.84 -16.18 -29.02
C ARG A 279 -6.26 -15.68 -29.30
N TRP A 280 -6.85 -14.93 -28.37
CA TRP A 280 -8.29 -14.67 -28.35
C TRP A 280 -8.68 -13.23 -28.66
N THR A 281 -7.78 -12.25 -28.57
CA THR A 281 -8.09 -10.86 -28.97
C THR A 281 -8.62 -10.74 -30.42
N PRO A 282 -8.13 -11.51 -31.40
CA PRO A 282 -8.68 -11.48 -32.76
C PRO A 282 -10.08 -12.08 -32.91
N ASP A 283 -10.57 -12.84 -31.92
CA ASP A 283 -11.87 -13.53 -31.97
C ASP A 283 -12.97 -12.66 -31.31
N PRO A 284 -13.93 -12.11 -32.07
CA PRO A 284 -15.00 -11.28 -31.52
C PRO A 284 -15.86 -12.00 -30.48
N THR A 285 -15.96 -13.33 -30.54
CA THR A 285 -16.75 -14.13 -29.58
C THR A 285 -16.10 -14.23 -28.21
N ALA A 286 -14.84 -13.83 -28.08
CA ALA A 286 -14.08 -13.82 -26.83
C ALA A 286 -13.95 -12.42 -26.22
N HIS A 287 -14.60 -11.39 -26.78
CA HIS A 287 -14.44 -10.00 -26.36
C HIS A 287 -14.57 -9.79 -24.84
N ASP A 288 -15.66 -10.28 -24.23
CA ASP A 288 -15.90 -10.11 -22.79
C ASP A 288 -14.84 -10.83 -21.93
N ASP A 289 -14.42 -12.03 -22.36
CA ASP A 289 -13.37 -12.80 -21.68
C ASP A 289 -12.02 -12.03 -21.77
N VAL A 290 -11.71 -11.45 -22.94
CA VAL A 290 -10.51 -10.63 -23.18
C VAL A 290 -10.50 -9.37 -22.31
N VAL A 291 -11.62 -8.65 -22.23
CA VAL A 291 -11.74 -7.46 -21.37
C VAL A 291 -11.48 -7.84 -19.91
N ARG A 292 -12.10 -8.93 -19.42
CA ARG A 292 -11.85 -9.42 -18.06
C ARG A 292 -10.38 -9.76 -17.83
N TRP A 293 -9.72 -10.45 -18.77
CA TRP A 293 -8.31 -10.80 -18.63
C TRP A 293 -7.38 -9.59 -18.62
N ARG A 294 -7.68 -8.54 -19.40
CA ARG A 294 -6.94 -7.27 -19.35
C ARG A 294 -7.04 -6.61 -17.98
N ILE A 295 -8.23 -6.63 -17.38
CA ILE A 295 -8.47 -6.14 -16.01
C ILE A 295 -7.68 -6.98 -14.98
N ASP A 296 -7.80 -8.31 -15.03
CA ASP A 296 -7.12 -9.20 -14.07
C ASP A 296 -5.58 -9.07 -14.19
N ARG A 297 -5.06 -8.88 -15.42
CA ARG A 297 -3.63 -8.67 -15.69
C ARG A 297 -3.06 -7.44 -14.97
N LEU A 298 -3.87 -6.43 -14.64
CA LEU A 298 -3.43 -5.26 -13.86
C LEU A 298 -2.86 -5.68 -12.50
N GLY A 299 -3.47 -6.64 -11.82
CA GLY A 299 -2.99 -7.15 -10.54
C GLY A 299 -1.64 -7.87 -10.67
N ALA A 300 -1.45 -8.64 -11.74
CA ALA A 300 -0.17 -9.29 -12.01
C ALA A 300 0.94 -8.27 -12.30
N LEU A 301 0.63 -7.19 -13.03
CA LEU A 301 1.57 -6.09 -13.27
C LEU A 301 1.95 -5.37 -11.97
N LYS A 302 0.96 -5.06 -11.12
CA LYS A 302 1.19 -4.46 -9.80
C LYS A 302 2.05 -5.37 -8.93
N ALA A 303 1.70 -6.64 -8.79
CA ALA A 303 2.48 -7.62 -8.02
C ALA A 303 3.92 -7.77 -8.53
N ARG A 304 4.15 -7.52 -9.83
CA ARG A 304 5.48 -7.55 -10.46
C ARG A 304 6.26 -6.23 -10.37
N ALA A 305 5.74 -5.22 -9.67
CA ALA A 305 6.27 -3.85 -9.62
C ALA A 305 6.31 -3.14 -10.99
N ARG A 306 5.49 -3.58 -11.96
CA ARG A 306 5.34 -2.96 -13.29
C ARG A 306 4.18 -1.95 -13.30
N THR A 307 4.14 -1.08 -12.30
CA THR A 307 2.99 -0.18 -12.03
C THR A 307 2.75 0.86 -13.13
N ALA A 308 3.79 1.33 -13.81
CA ALA A 308 3.65 2.20 -14.97
C ALA A 308 2.91 1.53 -16.15
N GLU A 309 3.04 0.21 -16.32
CA GLU A 309 2.28 -0.54 -17.32
C GLU A 309 0.83 -0.75 -16.90
N ALA A 310 0.58 -1.02 -15.62
CA ALA A 310 -0.77 -1.13 -15.09
C ALA A 310 -1.57 0.17 -15.30
N ILE A 311 -0.96 1.33 -15.04
CA ILE A 311 -1.58 2.65 -15.29
C ILE A 311 -1.92 2.84 -16.77
N ARG A 312 -0.99 2.54 -17.67
CA ARG A 312 -1.22 2.68 -19.12
C ARG A 312 -2.38 1.80 -19.60
N GLU A 313 -2.44 0.57 -19.13
CA GLU A 313 -3.53 -0.36 -19.48
C GLU A 313 -4.87 0.12 -18.90
N TYR A 314 -4.87 0.62 -17.65
CA TYR A 314 -6.06 1.22 -17.04
C TYR A 314 -6.60 2.41 -17.85
N GLU A 315 -5.74 3.36 -18.24
CA GLU A 315 -6.17 4.52 -19.03
C GLU A 315 -6.69 4.09 -20.42
N THR A 316 -6.13 3.02 -20.99
CA THR A 316 -6.63 2.44 -22.24
C THR A 316 -8.03 1.85 -22.06
N LEU A 317 -8.23 0.99 -21.05
CA LEU A 317 -9.53 0.40 -20.71
C LEU A 317 -10.59 1.48 -20.42
N LYS A 318 -10.21 2.53 -19.70
CA LYS A 318 -11.07 3.67 -19.40
C LYS A 318 -11.46 4.43 -20.68
N GLY A 319 -10.52 4.64 -21.59
CA GLY A 319 -10.77 5.26 -22.90
C GLY A 319 -11.70 4.44 -23.79
N GLU A 320 -11.72 3.12 -23.62
CA GLU A 320 -12.65 2.19 -24.27
C GLU A 320 -14.04 2.13 -23.59
N GLY A 321 -14.24 2.83 -22.47
CA GLY A 321 -15.50 2.84 -21.73
C GLY A 321 -15.69 1.63 -20.80
N VAL A 322 -14.62 0.89 -20.48
CA VAL A 322 -14.66 -0.25 -19.56
C VAL A 322 -14.74 0.26 -18.11
N GLN A 323 -15.75 -0.20 -17.37
CA GLN A 323 -15.86 0.05 -15.94
C GLN A 323 -15.12 -1.03 -15.16
N LEU A 324 -14.13 -0.62 -14.36
CA LEU A 324 -13.37 -1.55 -13.54
C LEU A 324 -14.17 -2.00 -12.31
N PRO A 325 -14.09 -3.30 -11.95
CA PRO A 325 -14.59 -3.79 -10.67
C PRO A 325 -13.70 -3.32 -9.51
N THR A 326 -14.25 -3.32 -8.29
CA THR A 326 -13.61 -2.77 -7.09
C THR A 326 -12.22 -3.33 -6.82
N TYR A 327 -12.03 -4.65 -6.95
CA TYR A 327 -10.71 -5.27 -6.76
C TYR A 327 -9.63 -4.72 -7.72
N ALA A 328 -9.99 -4.38 -8.96
CA ALA A 328 -9.04 -3.87 -9.95
C ALA A 328 -8.76 -2.39 -9.75
N VAL A 329 -9.74 -1.62 -9.26
CA VAL A 329 -9.56 -0.21 -8.89
C VAL A 329 -8.44 -0.07 -7.85
N ARG A 330 -8.35 -1.01 -6.88
CA ARG A 330 -7.29 -1.02 -5.86
C ARG A 330 -5.89 -1.17 -6.45
N TRP A 331 -5.70 -2.11 -7.38
CA TRP A 331 -4.40 -2.31 -8.03
C TRP A 331 -3.95 -1.06 -8.82
N VAL A 332 -4.90 -0.36 -9.45
CA VAL A 332 -4.63 0.90 -10.15
C VAL A 332 -4.30 2.02 -9.17
N ALA A 333 -5.05 2.14 -8.07
CA ALA A 333 -4.79 3.12 -7.02
C ALA A 333 -3.39 2.94 -6.41
N ALA A 334 -3.03 1.70 -6.09
CA ALA A 334 -1.69 1.33 -5.61
C ALA A 334 -0.60 1.68 -6.65
N SER A 335 -0.87 1.41 -7.93
CA SER A 335 0.07 1.74 -9.00
C SER A 335 0.30 3.26 -9.12
N TYR A 336 -0.75 4.07 -8.98
CA TYR A 336 -0.62 5.53 -8.97
C TYR A 336 0.18 6.04 -7.78
N LEU A 337 -0.04 5.47 -6.59
CA LEU A 337 0.71 5.82 -5.39
C LEU A 337 2.20 5.48 -5.54
N ASP A 338 2.53 4.28 -6.04
CA ASP A 338 3.92 3.86 -6.31
C ASP A 338 4.64 4.80 -7.29
N GLN A 339 3.91 5.33 -8.28
CA GLN A 339 4.40 6.29 -9.27
C GLN A 339 4.40 7.75 -8.78
N ARG A 340 4.16 7.99 -7.48
CA ARG A 340 4.14 9.32 -6.87
C ARG A 340 3.06 10.26 -7.43
N GLU A 341 1.91 9.68 -7.77
CA GLU A 341 0.69 10.39 -8.20
C GLU A 341 -0.46 10.22 -7.18
N PRO A 342 -0.26 10.64 -5.91
CA PRO A 342 -1.22 10.39 -4.84
C PRO A 342 -2.57 11.07 -5.08
N GLU A 343 -2.60 12.19 -5.81
CA GLU A 343 -3.83 12.91 -6.12
C GLU A 343 -4.75 12.12 -7.07
N LYS A 344 -4.21 11.15 -7.82
CA LYS A 344 -4.99 10.20 -8.62
C LYS A 344 -5.33 8.93 -7.85
N ALA A 345 -4.46 8.52 -6.93
CA ALA A 345 -4.69 7.34 -6.08
C ALA A 345 -5.82 7.55 -5.06
N GLU A 346 -5.84 8.71 -4.38
CA GLU A 346 -6.83 9.04 -3.35
C GLU A 346 -8.30 8.81 -3.77
N PRO A 347 -8.80 9.39 -4.89
CA PRO A 347 -10.19 9.19 -5.28
C PRO A 347 -10.52 7.72 -5.60
N LEU A 348 -9.55 6.95 -6.10
CA LEU A 348 -9.73 5.53 -6.41
C LEU A 348 -9.82 4.68 -5.13
N TYR A 349 -9.03 4.98 -4.10
CA TYR A 349 -9.19 4.32 -2.79
C TYR A 349 -10.52 4.67 -2.12
N ARG A 350 -10.95 5.95 -2.17
CA ARG A 350 -12.27 6.34 -1.69
C ARG A 350 -13.39 5.61 -2.44
N GLN A 351 -13.24 5.47 -3.76
CA GLN A 351 -14.17 4.69 -4.59
C GLN A 351 -14.21 3.23 -4.15
N ALA A 352 -13.05 2.59 -3.93
CA ALA A 352 -12.96 1.19 -3.52
C ALA A 352 -13.61 0.96 -2.15
N LEU A 353 -13.36 1.84 -1.18
CA LEU A 353 -13.93 1.76 0.18
C LEU A 353 -15.44 1.99 0.22
N ALA A 354 -15.99 2.77 -0.70
CA ALA A 354 -17.42 3.09 -0.76
C ALA A 354 -18.23 2.14 -1.67
N ALA A 355 -17.57 1.21 -2.36
CA ALA A 355 -18.22 0.35 -3.34
C ALA A 355 -19.18 -0.66 -2.66
N PRO A 356 -20.35 -0.95 -3.26
CA PRO A 356 -21.30 -1.92 -2.70
C PRO A 356 -20.75 -3.35 -2.59
N ASP A 357 -19.76 -3.69 -3.42
CA ASP A 357 -19.07 -4.98 -3.48
C ASP A 357 -17.70 -4.95 -2.77
N ALA A 358 -17.41 -3.91 -1.97
CA ALA A 358 -16.18 -3.84 -1.19
C ALA A 358 -16.11 -5.00 -0.17
N ASP A 359 -15.03 -5.77 -0.23
CA ASP A 359 -14.79 -6.86 0.73
C ASP A 359 -14.37 -6.26 2.09
N PRO A 360 -15.07 -6.59 3.19
CA PRO A 360 -14.67 -6.18 4.54
C PRO A 360 -13.24 -6.56 4.91
N ALA A 361 -12.70 -7.66 4.36
CA ALA A 361 -11.34 -8.12 4.64
C ALA A 361 -10.27 -7.13 4.16
N ASP A 362 -10.54 -6.37 3.11
CA ASP A 362 -9.58 -5.45 2.50
C ASP A 362 -9.67 -4.03 3.10
N ARG A 363 -10.62 -3.78 4.01
CA ARG A 363 -10.89 -2.43 4.54
C ARG A 363 -9.66 -1.80 5.18
N VAL A 364 -8.90 -2.58 5.97
CA VAL A 364 -7.70 -2.05 6.65
C VAL A 364 -6.60 -1.75 5.65
N GLU A 365 -6.36 -2.63 4.67
CA GLU A 365 -5.37 -2.38 3.62
C GLU A 365 -5.75 -1.14 2.79
N ASP A 366 -6.99 -1.07 2.29
CA ASP A 366 -7.48 0.05 1.48
C ASP A 366 -7.47 1.38 2.25
N SER A 367 -7.82 1.37 3.54
CA SER A 367 -7.80 2.56 4.39
C SER A 367 -6.38 3.01 4.72
N THR A 368 -5.46 2.06 4.92
CA THR A 368 -4.03 2.34 5.11
C THR A 368 -3.42 2.94 3.84
N ALA A 369 -3.80 2.44 2.68
CA ALA A 369 -3.33 2.98 1.41
C ALA A 369 -3.92 4.37 1.12
N LEU A 370 -5.19 4.61 1.47
CA LEU A 370 -5.79 5.95 1.45
C LEU A 370 -5.06 6.91 2.40
N PHE A 371 -4.71 6.45 3.61
CA PHE A 371 -3.92 7.23 4.56
C PHE A 371 -2.61 7.71 3.92
N TYR A 372 -1.83 6.82 3.30
CA TYR A 372 -0.56 7.21 2.67
C TYR A 372 -0.76 8.10 1.44
N ALA A 373 -1.79 7.87 0.62
CA ALA A 373 -2.13 8.79 -0.46
C ALA A 373 -2.42 10.21 0.05
N LEU A 374 -3.13 10.33 1.18
CA LEU A 374 -3.38 11.62 1.83
C LEU A 374 -2.10 12.25 2.40
N VAL A 375 -1.25 11.47 3.08
CA VAL A 375 0.06 11.94 3.57
C VAL A 375 0.93 12.47 2.42
N GLU A 376 1.06 11.70 1.33
CA GLU A 376 1.88 12.09 0.18
C GLU A 376 1.29 13.28 -0.60
N SER A 377 -0.01 13.56 -0.45
CA SER A 377 -0.68 14.77 -0.96
C SER A 377 -0.67 15.97 -0.01
N ASP A 378 0.13 15.93 1.06
CA ASP A 378 0.27 17.00 2.06
C ASP A 378 -1.03 17.30 2.85
N ARG A 379 -1.88 16.27 3.03
CA ARG A 379 -3.16 16.30 3.74
C ARG A 379 -3.11 15.48 5.04
N ALA A 380 -2.09 15.71 5.86
CA ALA A 380 -1.81 14.91 7.06
C ALA A 380 -2.94 14.88 8.10
N LEU A 381 -3.76 15.94 8.22
CA LEU A 381 -4.91 15.95 9.14
C LEU A 381 -6.04 15.02 8.66
N ASP A 382 -6.33 15.04 7.36
CA ASP A 382 -7.32 14.13 6.76
C ASP A 382 -6.84 12.68 6.83
N ALA A 383 -5.53 12.45 6.64
CA ALA A 383 -4.92 11.14 6.83
C ALA A 383 -5.12 10.65 8.28
N ARG A 384 -4.81 11.49 9.26
CA ARG A 384 -5.03 11.16 10.68
C ARG A 384 -6.49 10.84 10.98
N GLU A 385 -7.44 11.56 10.40
CA GLU A 385 -8.87 11.25 10.54
C GLU A 385 -9.21 9.85 10.01
N VAL A 386 -8.67 9.47 8.84
CA VAL A 386 -8.83 8.11 8.30
C VAL A 386 -8.29 7.05 9.26
N ALA A 387 -7.08 7.24 9.80
CA ALA A 387 -6.46 6.31 10.74
C ALA A 387 -7.25 6.20 12.06
N ASP A 388 -7.65 7.33 12.64
CA ASP A 388 -8.42 7.37 13.89
C ASP A 388 -9.81 6.73 13.71
N ASN A 389 -10.46 6.94 12.57
CA ASN A 389 -11.75 6.33 12.27
C ASN A 389 -11.62 4.81 12.08
N LEU A 390 -10.57 4.36 11.38
CA LEU A 390 -10.29 2.93 11.21
C LEU A 390 -10.05 2.24 12.57
N ALA A 391 -9.24 2.85 13.43
CA ALA A 391 -8.95 2.34 14.77
C ALA A 391 -10.21 2.26 15.67
N LYS A 392 -11.19 3.15 15.46
CA LYS A 392 -12.48 3.13 16.18
C LYS A 392 -13.47 2.12 15.61
N SER A 393 -13.41 1.85 14.31
CA SER A 393 -14.36 0.94 13.65
C SER A 393 -13.97 -0.53 13.78
N GLU A 394 -12.69 -0.84 13.90
CA GLU A 394 -12.22 -2.21 14.04
C GLU A 394 -12.44 -2.72 15.47
N ASN A 395 -12.92 -3.95 15.58
CA ASN A 395 -13.12 -4.62 16.87
C ASN A 395 -11.91 -5.50 17.21
N PRO A 396 -11.46 -5.57 18.48
CA PRO A 396 -10.31 -6.38 18.88
C PRO A 396 -10.53 -7.90 18.72
N ARG A 397 -11.78 -8.32 18.48
CA ARG A 397 -12.13 -9.70 18.22
C ARG A 397 -13.12 -9.83 17.07
N GLU A 398 -12.94 -10.87 16.27
CA GLU A 398 -13.89 -11.30 15.25
C GLU A 398 -14.86 -12.33 15.83
N GLU A 399 -16.17 -12.05 15.76
CA GLU A 399 -17.21 -12.95 16.24
C GLU A 399 -17.59 -13.96 15.15
N LEU A 400 -17.08 -15.19 15.26
CA LEU A 400 -17.45 -16.28 14.36
C LEU A 400 -18.63 -17.08 14.93
N LYS A 401 -19.59 -17.40 14.06
CA LYS A 401 -20.80 -18.16 14.43
C LYS A 401 -20.42 -19.51 15.06
N GLY A 402 -20.88 -19.73 16.29
CA GLY A 402 -20.65 -20.97 17.03
C GLY A 402 -19.44 -20.96 17.96
N LEU A 403 -18.64 -19.87 17.96
CA LEU A 403 -17.57 -19.68 18.94
C LEU A 403 -18.06 -18.75 20.08
N PRO A 404 -18.03 -19.20 21.35
CA PRO A 404 -18.46 -18.38 22.49
C PRO A 404 -17.47 -17.25 22.83
N ILE A 405 -16.22 -17.38 22.35
CA ILE A 405 -15.16 -16.39 22.49
C ILE A 405 -14.66 -16.13 21.06
N GLY A 406 -14.84 -14.90 20.57
CA GLY A 406 -14.35 -14.49 19.24
C GLY A 406 -12.83 -14.61 19.11
N ASN A 407 -12.35 -14.73 17.88
CA ASN A 407 -10.91 -14.81 17.59
C ASN A 407 -10.25 -13.43 17.75
N PRO A 408 -8.97 -13.35 18.13
CA PRO A 408 -8.21 -12.10 18.00
C PRO A 408 -8.28 -11.56 16.57
N ASN A 409 -8.38 -10.24 16.44
CA ASN A 409 -8.41 -9.56 15.15
C ASN A 409 -7.08 -8.85 14.89
N ASP A 410 -6.29 -9.33 13.92
CA ASP A 410 -5.01 -8.70 13.56
C ASP A 410 -5.22 -7.32 12.92
N SER A 411 -6.29 -7.17 12.13
CA SER A 411 -6.71 -5.89 11.51
C SER A 411 -6.96 -4.79 12.55
N TRP A 412 -7.41 -5.16 13.75
CA TRP A 412 -7.53 -4.21 14.86
C TRP A 412 -6.18 -3.69 15.32
N MET A 413 -5.18 -4.57 15.46
CA MET A 413 -3.82 -4.19 15.87
C MET A 413 -3.18 -3.27 14.82
N ASP A 414 -3.32 -3.60 13.53
CA ASP A 414 -2.82 -2.77 12.43
C ASP A 414 -3.47 -1.38 12.42
N ALA A 415 -4.79 -1.32 12.63
CA ALA A 415 -5.51 -0.05 12.74
C ALA A 415 -5.07 0.79 13.96
N GLN A 416 -4.85 0.16 15.12
CA GLN A 416 -4.32 0.87 16.31
C GLN A 416 -2.90 1.39 16.06
N GLN A 417 -2.04 0.58 15.42
CA GLN A 417 -0.68 0.99 15.07
C GLN A 417 -0.73 2.20 14.12
N LEU A 418 -1.55 2.14 13.05
CA LEU A 418 -1.69 3.21 12.08
C LEU A 418 -2.12 4.53 12.72
N ALA A 419 -3.10 4.49 13.63
CA ALA A 419 -3.54 5.68 14.38
C ALA A 419 -2.44 6.21 15.30
N ALA A 420 -1.73 5.34 16.01
CA ALA A 420 -0.64 5.74 16.89
C ALA A 420 0.53 6.39 16.12
N GLN A 421 0.89 5.86 14.94
CA GLN A 421 1.97 6.42 14.12
C GLN A 421 1.54 7.67 13.33
N ALA A 422 0.25 7.91 13.10
CA ALA A 422 -0.25 9.03 12.30
C ALA A 422 0.25 10.40 12.79
N GLY A 423 0.48 10.53 14.11
CA GLY A 423 1.04 11.74 14.71
C GLY A 423 2.42 12.13 14.18
N THR A 424 3.22 11.17 13.71
CA THR A 424 4.52 11.45 13.06
C THR A 424 4.39 12.30 11.80
N TYR A 425 3.32 12.11 11.04
CA TYR A 425 3.03 12.85 9.81
C TYR A 425 2.23 14.13 10.06
N SER A 426 1.39 14.14 11.10
CA SER A 426 0.60 15.33 11.48
C SER A 426 1.35 16.31 12.39
N ASN A 427 2.63 16.05 12.69
CA ASN A 427 3.48 16.83 13.60
C ASN A 427 2.99 16.85 15.07
N ASP A 428 2.31 15.77 15.51
CA ASP A 428 1.92 15.45 16.89
C ASP A 428 2.77 14.29 17.43
N LEU A 429 4.05 14.59 17.62
CA LEU A 429 5.06 13.63 18.04
C LEU A 429 4.86 13.14 19.49
N PRO A 430 4.48 13.98 20.48
CA PRO A 430 4.20 13.51 21.83
C PRO A 430 3.00 12.54 21.91
N GLY A 431 1.94 12.80 21.14
CA GLY A 431 0.78 11.89 21.06
C GLY A 431 1.16 10.54 20.45
N SER A 432 1.98 10.58 19.39
CA SER A 432 2.47 9.37 18.72
C SER A 432 3.42 8.54 19.60
N GLU A 433 4.33 9.19 20.31
CA GLU A 433 5.21 8.58 21.32
C GLU A 433 4.39 7.83 22.37
N ALA A 434 3.42 8.50 23.00
CA ALA A 434 2.58 7.91 24.04
C ALA A 434 1.74 6.73 23.51
N GLY A 435 1.19 6.85 22.30
CA GLY A 435 0.40 5.80 21.66
C GLY A 435 1.22 4.55 21.35
N LEU A 436 2.38 4.72 20.70
CA LEU A 436 3.26 3.61 20.34
C LEU A 436 3.86 2.93 21.58
N GLU A 437 4.29 3.68 22.59
CA GLU A 437 4.78 3.11 23.85
C GLU A 437 3.68 2.33 24.62
N ALA A 438 2.42 2.74 24.51
CA ALA A 438 1.31 2.01 25.10
C ALA A 438 1.04 0.68 24.36
N LEU A 439 1.20 0.65 23.03
CA LEU A 439 1.02 -0.56 22.22
C LEU A 439 2.19 -1.54 22.40
N VAL A 440 3.44 -1.05 22.33
CA VAL A 440 4.65 -1.87 22.53
C VAL A 440 4.66 -2.52 23.91
N ARG A 441 4.25 -1.82 24.97
CA ARG A 441 4.12 -2.42 26.31
C ARG A 441 3.13 -3.58 26.37
N LYS A 442 2.09 -3.58 25.53
CA LYS A 442 1.09 -4.67 25.45
C LYS A 442 1.56 -5.81 24.54
N ALA A 443 2.33 -5.50 23.51
CA ALA A 443 2.78 -6.45 22.49
C ALA A 443 4.29 -6.27 22.17
N PRO A 444 5.20 -6.54 23.14
CA PRO A 444 6.63 -6.25 22.96
C PRO A 444 7.33 -7.13 21.91
N GLY A 445 6.72 -8.25 21.51
CA GLY A 445 7.21 -9.14 20.44
C GLY A 445 6.66 -8.82 19.05
N ASN A 446 5.86 -7.76 18.89
CA ASN A 446 5.37 -7.35 17.57
C ASN A 446 6.44 -6.49 16.88
N VAL A 447 7.01 -7.01 15.79
CA VAL A 447 8.11 -6.38 15.06
C VAL A 447 7.68 -5.04 14.44
N SER A 448 6.50 -4.95 13.82
CA SER A 448 6.05 -3.71 13.17
C SER A 448 5.86 -2.56 14.17
N LEU A 449 5.37 -2.84 15.38
CA LEU A 449 5.27 -1.85 16.46
C LEU A 449 6.64 -1.37 16.94
N GLN A 450 7.60 -2.27 17.09
CA GLN A 450 8.97 -1.92 17.49
C GLN A 450 9.64 -1.04 16.43
N LEU A 451 9.46 -1.36 15.14
CA LEU A 451 9.95 -0.53 14.03
C LEU A 451 9.28 0.85 14.01
N ALA A 452 7.95 0.91 14.20
CA ALA A 452 7.24 2.18 14.28
C ALA A 452 7.72 3.05 15.47
N GLN A 453 7.98 2.43 16.62
CA GLN A 453 8.54 3.10 17.79
C GLN A 453 9.97 3.60 17.54
N ALA A 454 10.83 2.80 16.93
CA ALA A 454 12.19 3.20 16.58
C ALA A 454 12.20 4.38 15.60
N ASN A 455 11.33 4.37 14.59
CA ASN A 455 11.16 5.48 13.65
C ASN A 455 10.63 6.74 14.36
N MET A 456 9.71 6.57 15.32
CA MET A 456 9.27 7.68 16.18
C MET A 456 10.45 8.25 17.00
N TYR A 457 11.30 7.43 17.60
CA TYR A 457 12.47 7.95 18.33
C TYR A 457 13.41 8.78 17.45
N ARG A 458 13.63 8.42 16.19
CA ARG A 458 14.37 9.27 15.24
C ARG A 458 13.68 10.61 15.02
N ALA A 459 12.37 10.62 14.81
CA ALA A 459 11.60 11.86 14.64
C ALA A 459 11.56 12.74 15.91
N ARG A 460 11.89 12.21 17.09
CA ARG A 460 12.09 12.98 18.34
C ARG A 460 13.53 13.50 18.53
N ASP A 461 14.40 13.35 17.52
CA ASP A 461 15.85 13.56 17.62
C ASP A 461 16.55 12.62 18.62
N TRP A 462 16.10 11.37 18.76
CA TRP A 462 16.71 10.33 19.62
C TRP A 462 17.22 9.11 18.83
N PRO A 463 18.25 9.28 17.98
CA PRO A 463 18.72 8.20 17.12
C PRO A 463 19.41 7.06 17.90
N ARG A 464 20.07 7.29 19.05
CA ARG A 464 20.65 6.18 19.85
C ARG A 464 19.58 5.36 20.55
N ARG A 465 18.48 6.00 20.96
CA ARG A 465 17.29 5.28 21.48
C ARG A 465 16.66 4.42 20.38
N SER A 466 16.60 4.94 19.15
CA SER A 466 16.17 4.18 17.97
C SER A 466 17.07 2.97 17.70
N GLU A 467 18.39 3.17 17.65
CA GLU A 467 19.38 2.12 17.44
C GLU A 467 19.21 0.97 18.46
N SER A 468 19.06 1.32 19.73
CA SER A 468 18.89 0.33 20.81
C SER A 468 17.63 -0.52 20.58
N ALA A 469 16.50 0.11 20.25
CA ALA A 469 15.25 -0.60 19.95
C ALA A 469 15.35 -1.49 18.70
N LEU A 470 16.04 -1.00 17.66
CA LEU A 470 16.27 -1.77 16.43
C LEU A 470 17.19 -2.96 16.68
N LYS A 471 18.22 -2.82 17.53
CA LYS A 471 19.11 -3.92 17.90
C LYS A 471 18.40 -5.01 18.70
N GLU A 472 17.47 -4.63 19.56
CA GLU A 472 16.59 -5.59 20.25
C GLU A 472 15.68 -6.32 19.24
N THR A 473 15.13 -5.59 18.28
CA THR A 473 14.23 -6.13 17.23
C THR A 473 14.97 -7.09 16.28
N GLU A 474 16.24 -6.82 15.97
CA GLU A 474 17.10 -7.69 15.15
C GLU A 474 17.22 -9.11 15.71
N SER A 475 17.14 -9.29 17.03
CA SER A 475 17.14 -10.63 17.64
C SER A 475 15.92 -11.48 17.25
N GLN A 476 14.82 -10.84 16.85
CA GLN A 476 13.56 -11.50 16.49
C GLN A 476 13.41 -11.67 14.97
N ALA A 477 13.82 -10.65 14.19
CA ALA A 477 13.65 -10.62 12.74
C ALA A 477 14.92 -10.11 12.02
N PRO A 478 16.06 -10.83 12.10
CA PRO A 478 17.38 -10.33 11.68
C PRO A 478 17.54 -10.10 10.17
N ARG A 479 16.56 -10.50 9.35
CA ARG A 479 16.58 -10.35 7.88
C ARG A 479 15.38 -9.56 7.35
N ASP A 480 14.62 -8.91 8.23
CA ASP A 480 13.51 -8.08 7.81
C ASP A 480 14.01 -6.83 7.07
N ILE A 481 13.49 -6.59 5.87
CA ILE A 481 13.93 -5.46 5.04
C ILE A 481 13.60 -4.11 5.71
N SER A 482 12.44 -4.00 6.36
CA SER A 482 12.01 -2.75 6.99
C SER A 482 12.88 -2.42 8.20
N LEU A 483 13.29 -3.45 8.95
CA LEU A 483 14.28 -3.34 10.02
C LEU A 483 15.62 -2.81 9.49
N GLU A 484 16.22 -3.44 8.49
CA GLU A 484 17.53 -3.04 7.99
C GLU A 484 17.49 -1.65 7.34
N VAL A 485 16.40 -1.30 6.64
CA VAL A 485 16.18 0.06 6.14
C VAL A 485 16.12 1.06 7.31
N SER A 486 15.40 0.76 8.39
CA SER A 486 15.33 1.62 9.58
C SER A 486 16.70 1.72 10.28
N GLN A 487 17.46 0.63 10.35
CA GLN A 487 18.84 0.63 10.86
C GLN A 487 19.76 1.50 10.01
N ALA A 488 19.64 1.46 8.67
CA ALA A 488 20.45 2.28 7.78
C ALA A 488 20.14 3.79 7.94
N TYR A 489 18.86 4.14 8.09
CA TYR A 489 18.47 5.51 8.40
C TYR A 489 18.97 5.96 9.78
N THR A 490 18.92 5.09 10.79
CA THR A 490 19.48 5.38 12.12
C THR A 490 21.00 5.56 12.06
N ALA A 491 21.70 4.70 11.31
CA ALA A 491 23.14 4.82 11.06
C ALA A 491 23.48 6.15 10.37
N MET A 492 22.65 6.60 9.42
CA MET A 492 22.79 7.92 8.79
C MET A 492 22.66 9.07 9.79
N ASP A 493 21.62 9.07 10.64
CA ASP A 493 21.43 10.11 11.66
C ASP A 493 22.57 10.12 12.69
N LEU A 494 23.12 8.93 12.96
CA LEU A 494 24.27 8.74 13.83
C LEU A 494 25.60 8.94 13.11
N GLN A 495 25.64 9.26 11.82
CA GLN A 495 26.89 9.42 11.04
C GLN A 495 27.80 8.16 11.03
N GLU A 496 27.19 6.98 10.99
CA GLU A 496 27.84 5.67 10.83
C GLU A 496 27.83 5.23 9.36
N TRP A 497 28.53 5.99 8.52
CA TRP A 497 28.48 5.87 7.06
C TRP A 497 28.77 4.46 6.55
N ARG A 498 29.82 3.81 7.07
CA ARG A 498 30.16 2.43 6.69
C ARG A 498 29.06 1.41 7.01
N GLN A 499 28.37 1.58 8.14
CA GLN A 499 27.25 0.70 8.50
C GLN A 499 26.04 1.00 7.60
N MET A 500 25.78 2.27 7.32
CA MET A 500 24.75 2.70 6.39
C MET A 500 24.98 2.11 4.99
N ASP A 501 26.22 2.09 4.49
CA ASP A 501 26.57 1.54 3.19
C ASP A 501 26.30 0.03 3.11
N VAL A 502 26.79 -0.74 4.09
CA VAL A 502 26.62 -2.20 4.13
C VAL A 502 25.14 -2.58 4.20
N LEU A 503 24.35 -1.89 5.03
CA LEU A 503 22.91 -2.13 5.13
C LEU A 503 22.20 -1.74 3.83
N THR A 504 22.57 -0.61 3.22
CA THR A 504 21.98 -0.14 1.97
C THR A 504 22.27 -1.09 0.80
N ASP A 505 23.50 -1.60 0.69
CA ASP A 505 23.88 -2.58 -0.33
C ASP A 505 23.11 -3.90 -0.18
N ASP A 506 22.92 -4.38 1.05
CA ASP A 506 22.19 -5.62 1.29
C ASP A 506 20.71 -5.51 0.91
N VAL A 507 20.02 -4.45 1.34
CA VAL A 507 18.60 -4.25 1.00
C VAL A 507 18.39 -3.93 -0.48
N LEU A 508 19.35 -3.25 -1.14
CA LEU A 508 19.34 -3.04 -2.60
C LEU A 508 19.48 -4.35 -3.37
N ALA A 509 20.35 -5.25 -2.92
CA ALA A 509 20.53 -6.55 -3.56
C ALA A 509 19.28 -7.43 -3.44
N ARG A 510 18.57 -7.35 -2.31
CA ARG A 510 17.40 -8.19 -2.03
C ARG A 510 16.09 -7.62 -2.58
N ASN A 511 15.91 -6.31 -2.54
CA ASN A 511 14.64 -5.66 -2.93
C ASN A 511 14.84 -4.31 -3.65
N PRO A 512 15.48 -4.30 -4.84
CA PRO A 512 15.79 -3.07 -5.59
C PRO A 512 14.56 -2.31 -6.10
N ASP A 513 13.42 -3.00 -6.22
CA ASP A 513 12.16 -2.42 -6.70
C ASP A 513 11.40 -1.66 -5.59
N SER A 514 11.77 -1.84 -4.32
CA SER A 514 11.15 -1.15 -3.19
C SER A 514 11.46 0.35 -3.20
N ARG A 515 10.43 1.18 -3.11
CA ARG A 515 10.57 2.65 -3.06
C ARG A 515 11.32 3.13 -1.82
N GLN A 516 11.14 2.46 -0.68
CA GLN A 516 11.86 2.78 0.56
C GLN A 516 13.37 2.52 0.42
N VAL A 517 13.73 1.43 -0.27
CA VAL A 517 15.12 1.06 -0.57
C VAL A 517 15.73 2.04 -1.59
N GLN A 518 15.00 2.40 -2.64
CA GLN A 518 15.42 3.41 -3.62
C GLN A 518 15.64 4.78 -2.96
N ARG A 519 14.79 5.17 -2.01
CA ARG A 519 14.95 6.41 -1.24
C ARG A 519 16.22 6.39 -0.40
N LEU A 520 16.51 5.28 0.28
CA LEU A 520 17.73 5.10 1.06
C LEU A 520 18.99 5.20 0.17
N SER A 521 19.00 4.51 -0.97
CA SER A 521 20.08 4.60 -1.96
C SER A 521 20.29 6.03 -2.45
N ARG A 522 19.20 6.76 -2.73
CA ARG A 522 19.28 8.17 -3.17
C ARG A 522 19.96 9.05 -2.11
N LEU A 523 19.65 8.85 -0.83
CA LEU A 523 20.27 9.63 0.24
C LEU A 523 21.76 9.29 0.43
N ARG A 524 22.15 8.02 0.21
CA ARG A 524 23.57 7.64 0.11
C ARG A 524 24.25 8.39 -1.03
N ASP A 525 23.67 8.35 -2.23
CA ASP A 525 24.25 9.02 -3.40
C ASP A 525 24.41 10.53 -3.16
N VAL A 526 23.46 11.16 -2.45
CA VAL A 526 23.53 12.58 -2.08
C VAL A 526 24.60 12.84 -1.01
N HIS A 527 24.80 11.93 -0.07
CA HIS A 527 25.91 12.00 0.89
C HIS A 527 27.27 11.95 0.18
N ASP A 528 27.39 11.16 -0.88
CA ASP A 528 28.64 10.95 -1.61
C ASP A 528 28.97 12.05 -2.63
N MET A 529 28.14 13.09 -2.71
CA MET A 529 28.37 14.24 -3.59
C MET A 529 29.40 15.23 -3.04
N ALA A 530 30.01 15.99 -3.95
CA ALA A 530 30.71 17.21 -3.57
C ALA A 530 29.70 18.24 -3.05
N GLU A 531 30.12 19.15 -2.17
CA GLU A 531 29.21 20.14 -1.57
C GLU A 531 29.77 21.55 -1.70
N LEU A 532 28.98 22.46 -2.28
CA LEU A 532 29.24 23.90 -2.31
C LEU A 532 28.35 24.59 -1.26
N ARG A 533 28.98 25.29 -0.31
CA ARG A 533 28.31 26.18 0.63
C ARG A 533 28.63 27.63 0.27
N VAL A 534 27.61 28.47 0.19
CA VAL A 534 27.73 29.91 -0.03
C VAL A 534 26.95 30.63 1.05
N GLU A 535 27.57 31.60 1.69
CA GLU A 535 26.91 32.51 2.62
C GLU A 535 27.19 33.94 2.16
N ALA A 536 26.16 34.77 2.07
CA ALA A 536 26.29 36.18 1.74
C ALA A 536 25.41 37.03 2.65
N TYR A 537 25.85 38.23 2.97
CA TYR A 537 25.06 39.19 3.72
C TYR A 537 25.25 40.60 3.20
N THR A 538 24.25 41.45 3.37
CA THR A 538 24.39 42.90 3.26
C THR A 538 23.57 43.57 4.33
N GLY A 539 24.07 44.65 4.90
CA GLY A 539 23.37 45.39 5.92
C GLY A 539 23.54 46.89 5.76
N LYS A 540 22.63 47.61 6.41
CA LYS A 540 22.67 49.06 6.52
C LYS A 540 22.22 49.44 7.92
N SER A 541 23.11 50.09 8.64
CA SER A 541 22.86 50.60 9.98
C SER A 541 22.53 52.09 9.95
N TYR A 542 21.59 52.51 10.82
CA TYR A 542 21.11 53.88 10.95
C TYR A 542 21.12 54.30 12.43
N GLY A 543 21.48 55.55 12.73
CA GLY A 543 21.55 56.09 14.09
C GLY A 543 22.99 56.14 14.64
N GLY A 544 23.17 56.68 15.85
CA GLY A 544 24.50 56.85 16.49
C GLY A 544 25.05 58.29 16.55
N GLY A 545 24.20 59.32 16.46
CA GLY A 545 24.58 60.70 16.80
C GLY A 545 23.58 61.78 16.36
N ASN A 546 23.77 63.01 16.85
CA ASN A 546 22.87 64.18 16.64
C ASN A 546 22.76 64.74 15.20
N ASN A 547 23.44 64.16 14.22
CA ASN A 547 23.26 64.47 12.80
C ASN A 547 22.89 63.19 12.06
N GLN A 548 21.98 63.30 11.09
CA GLN A 548 21.43 62.19 10.29
C GLN A 548 22.47 61.40 9.45
N ASP A 549 23.78 61.68 9.63
CA ASP A 549 24.93 61.06 8.93
C ASP A 549 26.00 60.49 9.89
N ALA A 550 25.73 60.27 11.18
CA ALA A 550 26.73 59.75 12.13
C ALA A 550 26.94 58.22 12.00
N GLY A 551 28.20 57.79 11.91
CA GLY A 551 28.61 56.41 11.63
C GLY A 551 28.24 55.43 12.74
N ALA A 552 27.34 54.50 12.40
CA ALA A 552 27.00 53.37 13.24
C ALA A 552 28.27 52.62 13.68
N VAL A 553 28.33 52.17 14.93
CA VAL A 553 29.53 51.50 15.46
C VAL A 553 29.83 50.20 14.69
N SER A 554 28.82 49.61 14.07
CA SER A 554 28.92 48.40 13.22
C SER A 554 29.30 48.68 11.75
N GLY A 555 29.39 49.95 11.33
CA GLY A 555 29.54 50.37 9.94
C GLY A 555 28.21 50.79 9.30
N SER A 556 28.22 51.84 8.48
CA SER A 556 27.01 52.43 7.88
C SER A 556 26.40 51.53 6.79
N ARG A 557 27.24 50.78 6.06
CA ARG A 557 26.85 49.78 5.07
C ARG A 557 27.88 48.68 5.05
N ASP A 558 27.44 47.42 5.15
CA ASP A 558 28.31 46.25 5.08
C ASP A 558 27.81 45.25 4.03
N TRP A 559 28.75 44.49 3.49
CA TRP A 559 28.49 43.39 2.58
C TRP A 559 29.59 42.34 2.72
N GLY A 560 29.21 41.07 2.70
CA GLY A 560 30.16 39.97 2.67
C GLY A 560 29.62 38.77 1.90
N ILE A 561 30.55 37.97 1.39
CA ILE A 561 30.27 36.69 0.75
C ILE A 561 31.41 35.71 1.06
N GLU A 562 31.05 34.48 1.36
CA GLU A 562 31.96 33.35 1.45
C GLU A 562 31.44 32.21 0.58
N SER A 563 32.36 31.48 -0.05
CA SER A 563 32.07 30.24 -0.75
C SER A 563 33.09 29.18 -0.36
N VAL A 564 32.61 28.00 0.03
CA VAL A 564 33.43 26.85 0.43
C VAL A 564 32.98 25.62 -0.34
N ILE A 565 33.91 24.96 -1.00
CA ILE A 565 33.70 23.69 -1.70
C ILE A 565 34.33 22.56 -0.89
N TYR A 566 33.56 21.49 -0.70
CA TYR A 566 33.96 20.24 -0.07
C TYR A 566 34.04 19.15 -1.14
N THR A 567 35.05 18.29 -1.02
CA THR A 567 35.12 17.06 -1.82
C THR A 567 33.99 16.10 -1.44
N PRO A 568 33.71 15.09 -2.29
CA PRO A 568 33.09 13.85 -1.82
C PRO A 568 33.80 13.30 -0.57
N PRO A 569 33.11 12.54 0.28
CA PRO A 569 33.73 11.79 1.36
C PRO A 569 34.90 10.91 0.87
N ILE A 570 35.99 10.88 1.64
CA ILE A 570 37.18 10.05 1.44
C ILE A 570 37.27 9.11 2.63
N ASP A 571 37.33 7.79 2.38
CA ASP A 571 37.28 6.77 3.45
C ASP A 571 36.09 6.99 4.39
N GLU A 572 34.93 7.32 3.79
CA GLU A 572 33.63 7.61 4.39
C GLU A 572 33.55 8.83 5.34
N ASP A 573 34.58 9.09 6.14
CA ASP A 573 34.54 10.05 7.25
C ASP A 573 35.17 11.40 6.92
N TRP A 574 36.06 11.47 5.91
CA TRP A 574 36.89 12.65 5.67
C TRP A 574 36.43 13.48 4.47
N ARG A 575 36.53 14.80 4.57
CA ARG A 575 36.39 15.71 3.43
C ARG A 575 37.53 16.71 3.41
N LEU A 576 38.03 17.03 2.23
CA LEU A 576 38.87 18.20 2.03
C LEU A 576 37.98 19.36 1.64
N PHE A 577 38.33 20.57 2.08
CA PHE A 577 37.63 21.76 1.64
C PHE A 577 38.57 22.90 1.29
N ALA A 578 38.09 23.75 0.39
CA ALA A 578 38.73 25.01 0.05
C ALA A 578 37.66 26.10 -0.03
N GLY A 579 37.98 27.30 0.42
CA GLY A 579 37.04 28.40 0.41
C GLY A 579 37.72 29.73 0.20
N ALA A 580 36.92 30.70 -0.24
CA ALA A 580 37.33 32.09 -0.36
C ALA A 580 36.18 32.99 0.05
N GLY A 581 36.51 34.13 0.64
CA GLY A 581 35.53 35.13 1.02
C GLY A 581 36.04 36.55 0.89
N TYR A 582 35.08 37.45 0.87
CA TYR A 582 35.27 38.89 0.78
C TYR A 582 34.25 39.58 1.69
N ALA A 583 34.69 40.57 2.45
CA ALA A 583 33.82 41.45 3.23
C ALA A 583 34.27 42.91 3.09
N THR A 584 33.30 43.83 3.12
CA THR A 584 33.53 45.28 3.08
C THR A 584 32.55 45.98 3.99
N ALA A 585 32.98 47.07 4.63
CA ALA A 585 32.09 47.94 5.40
C ALA A 585 32.56 49.40 5.37
N ASP A 586 31.60 50.33 5.34
CA ASP A 586 31.85 51.77 5.34
C ASP A 586 31.79 52.35 6.76
N PHE A 587 32.94 52.80 7.26
CA PHE A 587 33.11 53.43 8.59
C PHE A 587 33.32 54.95 8.46
N SER A 588 33.25 55.67 9.58
CA SER A 588 33.51 57.13 9.63
C SER A 588 34.90 57.53 9.10
N GLU A 589 35.88 56.67 9.29
CA GLU A 589 37.27 56.87 8.89
C GLU A 589 37.59 56.35 7.46
N GLY A 590 36.66 55.65 6.81
CA GLY A 590 36.83 55.08 5.47
C GLY A 590 36.23 53.68 5.29
N THR A 591 36.39 53.11 4.09
CA THR A 591 35.91 51.77 3.75
C THR A 591 36.95 50.71 4.13
N GLY A 592 36.58 49.79 5.03
CA GLY A 592 37.38 48.61 5.35
C GLY A 592 37.10 47.46 4.39
N GLN A 593 38.14 46.71 4.01
CA GLN A 593 38.04 45.52 3.15
C GLN A 593 38.79 44.35 3.77
N HIS A 594 38.21 43.15 3.64
CA HIS A 594 38.82 41.91 4.10
C HIS A 594 38.59 40.81 3.06
N ARG A 595 39.67 40.14 2.66
CA ARG A 595 39.65 39.00 1.75
C ARG A 595 40.30 37.84 2.44
N TRP A 596 39.71 36.65 2.35
CA TRP A 596 40.35 35.47 2.91
C TRP A 596 40.22 34.27 1.99
N GLN A 597 41.18 33.37 2.14
CA GLN A 597 41.22 32.07 1.49
C GLN A 597 41.51 31.05 2.57
N ARG A 598 40.80 29.92 2.56
CA ARG A 598 40.98 28.85 3.53
C ARG A 598 41.02 27.50 2.87
N VAL A 599 41.82 26.61 3.43
CA VAL A 599 41.87 25.21 3.06
C VAL A 599 41.94 24.37 4.33
N GLY A 600 41.24 23.25 4.33
CA GLY A 600 41.14 22.44 5.53
C GLY A 600 40.65 21.04 5.29
N VAL A 601 40.53 20.33 6.40
CA VAL A 601 40.02 18.97 6.46
C VAL A 601 38.87 18.92 7.45
N GLU A 602 37.85 18.17 7.11
CA GLU A 602 36.73 17.82 7.98
C GLU A 602 36.76 16.31 8.20
N ARG A 603 36.48 15.89 9.43
CA ARG A 603 36.22 14.49 9.77
C ARG A 603 34.89 14.38 10.51
N ARG A 604 33.94 13.63 9.97
CA ARG A 604 32.64 13.34 10.60
C ARG A 604 32.54 11.86 10.91
N THR A 605 32.32 11.56 12.17
CA THR A 605 32.19 10.20 12.70
C THR A 605 31.04 10.16 13.69
N ARG A 606 30.65 8.96 14.13
CA ARG A 606 29.46 8.74 14.93
C ARG A 606 29.15 9.77 16.02
N ASP A 607 30.15 10.01 16.87
CA ASP A 607 30.00 10.86 18.04
C ASP A 607 30.79 12.16 17.92
N MET A 608 31.44 12.42 16.78
CA MET A 608 32.46 13.47 16.71
C MET A 608 32.62 14.05 15.32
N THR A 609 32.52 15.38 15.26
CA THR A 609 32.92 16.19 14.09
C THR A 609 34.16 17.00 14.45
N ILE A 610 35.18 16.95 13.61
CA ILE A 610 36.41 17.74 13.73
C ILE A 610 36.61 18.50 12.42
N GLU A 611 36.91 19.78 12.52
CA GLU A 611 37.33 20.60 11.37
C GLU A 611 38.66 21.28 11.72
N ALA A 612 39.62 21.26 10.80
CA ALA A 612 40.88 21.96 10.94
C ALA A 612 41.22 22.69 9.65
N GLU A 613 41.59 23.97 9.75
CA GLU A 613 41.88 24.82 8.61
C GLU A 613 43.11 25.69 8.82
N VAL A 614 43.72 26.04 7.69
CA VAL A 614 44.67 27.14 7.58
C VAL A 614 44.12 28.16 6.61
N SER A 615 44.37 29.43 6.89
CA SER A 615 43.80 30.53 6.14
C SER A 615 44.82 31.63 5.86
N ASN A 616 44.58 32.39 4.80
CA ASN A 616 45.30 33.60 4.49
C ASN A 616 44.29 34.74 4.40
N HIS A 617 44.53 35.80 5.16
CA HIS A 617 43.65 36.95 5.28
C HIS A 617 44.38 38.21 4.83
N SER A 618 43.80 38.96 3.90
CA SER A 618 44.28 40.26 3.44
C SER A 618 43.29 41.35 3.85
N TYR A 619 43.78 42.33 4.59
CA TYR A 619 43.02 43.46 5.14
C TYR A 619 43.98 44.62 5.43
N GLY A 620 43.48 45.86 5.40
CA GLY A 620 44.36 47.03 5.43
C GLY A 620 45.42 46.97 4.33
N ASP A 621 46.69 47.19 4.69
CA ASP A 621 47.83 47.20 3.75
C ASP A 621 48.60 45.86 3.66
N GLY A 622 48.12 44.78 4.28
CA GLY A 622 48.89 43.54 4.44
C GLY A 622 48.11 42.23 4.33
N SER A 623 48.85 41.13 4.51
CA SER A 623 48.30 39.77 4.59
C SER A 623 48.86 39.01 5.79
N LYS A 624 48.01 38.29 6.53
CA LYS A 624 48.40 37.43 7.65
C LYS A 624 47.81 36.02 7.48
N GLN A 625 48.54 35.04 7.97
CA GLN A 625 48.09 33.65 8.02
C GLN A 625 47.30 33.39 9.31
N GLY A 626 46.23 32.62 9.20
CA GLY A 626 45.40 32.15 10.30
C GLY A 626 45.36 30.62 10.34
N ALA A 627 44.86 30.09 11.46
CA ALA A 627 44.58 28.67 11.62
C ALA A 627 43.47 28.47 12.62
N ALA A 628 42.58 27.51 12.38
CA ALA A 628 41.52 27.17 13.31
C ALA A 628 41.34 25.67 13.41
N ILE A 629 40.94 25.21 14.59
CA ILE A 629 40.48 23.85 14.84
C ILE A 629 39.18 23.91 15.62
N SER A 630 38.21 23.09 15.25
CA SER A 630 36.96 22.93 15.97
C SER A 630 36.63 21.46 16.19
N ILE A 631 35.95 21.18 17.30
CA ILE A 631 35.47 19.86 17.66
C ILE A 631 34.07 19.97 18.25
N ALA A 632 33.17 19.10 17.81
CA ALA A 632 31.88 18.86 18.45
C ALA A 632 31.76 17.37 18.74
N ARG A 633 31.32 17.03 19.95
CA ARG A 633 31.19 15.64 20.40
C ARG A 633 29.86 15.39 21.09
N ASP A 634 29.13 14.40 20.61
CA ASP A 634 27.88 13.93 21.19
C ASP A 634 28.19 12.87 22.28
N ILE A 635 27.60 13.05 23.46
CA ILE A 635 27.70 12.11 24.59
C ILE A 635 26.58 11.08 24.49
N ASN A 636 25.38 11.56 24.17
CA ASN A 636 24.15 10.80 23.97
C ASN A 636 23.17 11.66 23.17
N ASP A 637 21.92 11.21 23.03
CA ASP A 637 20.88 11.95 22.30
C ASP A 637 20.54 13.32 22.91
N ASN A 638 20.89 13.55 24.18
CA ASN A 638 20.55 14.78 24.88
C ASN A 638 21.71 15.75 25.04
N TRP A 639 22.96 15.29 25.08
CA TRP A 639 24.09 16.14 25.44
C TRP A 639 25.16 16.14 24.36
N GLN A 640 25.57 17.35 23.96
CA GLN A 640 26.71 17.58 23.09
C GLN A 640 27.62 18.65 23.74
N TYR A 641 28.92 18.51 23.60
CA TYR A 641 29.86 19.57 23.94
C TYR A 641 30.84 19.77 22.80
N GLY A 642 31.49 20.92 22.79
CA GLY A 642 32.47 21.19 21.77
C GLY A 642 33.16 22.52 22.00
N GLY A 643 34.01 22.88 21.05
CA GLY A 643 34.73 24.14 21.10
C GLY A 643 35.59 24.34 19.87
N SER A 644 36.14 25.54 19.79
CA SER A 644 37.08 25.93 18.75
C SER A 644 38.26 26.68 19.33
N LEU A 645 39.41 26.60 18.67
CA LEU A 645 40.58 27.41 18.93
C LEU A 645 41.02 28.02 17.59
N GLY A 646 41.32 29.31 17.59
CA GLY A 646 41.68 30.05 16.39
C GLY A 646 42.81 31.04 16.62
N TYR A 647 43.80 30.98 15.73
CA TYR A 647 44.78 32.03 15.50
C TYR A 647 44.29 32.88 14.33
N LEU A 648 44.09 34.18 14.55
CA LEU A 648 43.40 35.11 13.66
C LEU A 648 41.91 34.75 13.49
N LEU A 649 41.11 34.99 14.53
CA LEU A 649 39.68 34.68 14.57
C LEU A 649 38.91 35.38 13.43
N SER A 650 38.09 34.61 12.71
CA SER A 650 37.17 35.13 11.68
C SER A 650 36.11 36.08 12.26
N THR A 651 35.84 35.98 13.55
CA THR A 651 34.92 36.86 14.30
C THR A 651 35.55 38.19 14.72
N THR A 652 36.82 38.44 14.38
CA THR A 652 37.45 39.75 14.65
C THR A 652 36.69 40.85 13.90
N PRO A 653 36.22 41.91 14.58
CA PRO A 653 35.48 42.99 13.92
C PRO A 653 36.27 43.59 12.74
N LEU A 654 35.60 43.78 11.60
CA LEU A 654 36.26 44.30 10.38
C LEU A 654 36.91 45.67 10.62
N ARG A 655 36.28 46.51 11.45
CA ARG A 655 36.84 47.81 11.87
C ARG A 655 38.16 47.65 12.64
N ALA A 656 38.29 46.62 13.48
CA ALA A 656 39.52 46.31 14.21
C ALA A 656 40.62 45.80 13.25
N LEU A 657 40.26 44.91 12.32
CA LEU A 657 41.20 44.41 11.30
C LEU A 657 41.74 45.55 10.43
N ASN A 658 40.90 46.51 10.04
CA ASN A 658 41.31 47.66 9.23
C ASN A 658 42.34 48.56 9.95
N ASP A 659 42.33 48.60 11.28
CA ASP A 659 43.32 49.29 12.12
C ASP A 659 44.51 48.38 12.51
N GLY A 660 44.65 47.23 11.86
CA GLY A 660 45.75 46.28 12.09
C GLY A 660 45.61 45.45 13.37
N VAL A 661 44.50 45.57 14.10
CA VAL A 661 44.22 44.81 15.32
C VAL A 661 43.65 43.43 14.99
N THR A 662 44.25 42.38 15.55
CA THR A 662 43.86 40.97 15.32
C THR A 662 43.50 40.28 16.62
N ALA A 663 42.53 39.36 16.61
CA ALA A 663 42.19 38.56 17.78
C ALA A 663 42.57 37.09 17.63
N ASN A 664 43.05 36.48 18.71
CA ASN A 664 43.22 35.04 18.86
C ASN A 664 42.31 34.58 20.00
N GLY A 665 41.82 33.35 19.96
CA GLY A 665 40.98 32.88 21.05
C GLY A 665 40.33 31.54 20.77
N GLY A 666 39.24 31.29 21.48
CA GLY A 666 38.49 30.07 21.30
C GLY A 666 37.05 30.22 21.76
N SER A 667 36.29 29.16 21.54
CA SER A 667 34.95 29.01 22.10
C SER A 667 34.81 27.62 22.72
N GLY A 668 33.97 27.50 23.73
CA GLY A 668 33.53 26.24 24.29
C GLY A 668 32.02 26.27 24.47
N PHE A 669 31.33 25.19 24.14
CA PHE A 669 29.89 25.09 24.33
C PHE A 669 29.45 23.78 24.96
N ILE A 670 28.31 23.85 25.64
CA ILE A 670 27.52 22.69 26.07
C ILE A 670 26.11 22.89 25.51
N ARG A 671 25.61 21.88 24.82
CA ARG A 671 24.25 21.82 24.28
C ARG A 671 23.49 20.69 24.97
N TRP A 672 22.30 21.02 25.47
CA TRP A 672 21.31 20.06 25.92
C TRP A 672 20.09 20.10 25.01
N ARG A 673 19.68 18.96 24.47
CA ARG A 673 18.46 18.78 23.67
C ARG A 673 17.56 17.80 24.39
N ALA A 674 16.33 18.19 24.68
CA ALA A 674 15.36 17.25 25.22
C ALA A 674 14.82 16.35 24.11
N ASN A 675 14.45 16.96 22.98
CA ASN A 675 13.81 16.36 21.81
C ASN A 675 13.79 17.39 20.65
N GLU A 676 13.02 17.13 19.61
CA GLU A 676 12.90 17.97 18.42
C GLU A 676 12.33 19.37 18.69
N SER A 677 11.68 19.62 19.84
CA SER A 677 11.02 20.89 20.15
C SER A 677 11.70 21.69 21.28
N ARG A 678 12.71 21.13 21.96
CA ARG A 678 13.38 21.80 23.08
C ARG A 678 14.89 21.60 23.07
N GLU A 679 15.61 22.71 23.00
CA GLU A 679 17.08 22.73 23.00
C GLU A 679 17.61 23.97 23.73
N TRP A 680 18.74 23.82 24.42
CA TRP A 680 19.49 24.86 25.11
C TRP A 680 20.98 24.71 24.83
N LYS A 681 21.67 25.82 24.57
CA LYS A 681 23.11 25.86 24.32
C LYS A 681 23.74 27.02 25.09
N LEU A 682 24.72 26.71 25.91
CA LEU A 682 25.59 27.68 26.56
C LEU A 682 26.94 27.70 25.83
N THR A 683 27.38 28.88 25.40
CA THR A 683 28.67 29.09 24.75
C THR A 683 29.49 30.12 25.53
N LEU A 684 30.78 29.87 25.69
CA LEU A 684 31.76 30.78 26.29
C LEU A 684 32.89 31.01 25.29
N SER A 685 33.20 32.28 24.99
CA SER A 685 34.14 32.66 23.93
C SER A 685 35.19 33.66 24.44
N PRO A 686 36.29 33.19 25.06
CA PRO A 686 37.43 34.04 25.39
C PRO A 686 38.28 34.39 24.15
N SER A 687 38.67 35.65 24.02
CA SER A 687 39.58 36.13 22.99
C SER A 687 40.54 37.20 23.50
N HIS A 688 41.74 37.22 22.92
CA HIS A 688 42.81 38.18 23.19
C HIS A 688 43.14 38.94 21.91
N PHE A 689 43.01 40.25 21.95
CA PHE A 689 43.28 41.15 20.85
C PHE A 689 44.72 41.67 20.93
N SER A 690 45.35 41.89 19.77
CA SER A 690 46.73 42.35 19.67
C SER A 690 46.97 43.76 20.24
N ASP A 691 45.91 44.52 20.49
CA ASP A 691 45.95 45.84 21.13
C ASP A 691 45.85 45.77 22.67
N GLY A 692 45.86 44.55 23.24
CA GLY A 692 45.83 44.29 24.67
C GLY A 692 44.44 44.11 25.28
N ASN A 693 43.37 44.11 24.48
CA ASN A 693 42.02 43.83 24.97
C ASN A 693 41.80 42.31 25.17
N ASP A 694 41.36 41.94 26.36
CA ASP A 694 40.88 40.60 26.69
C ASP A 694 39.36 40.64 26.75
N ARG A 695 38.71 39.89 25.87
CA ARG A 695 37.26 39.80 25.75
C ARG A 695 36.80 38.41 26.18
N VAL A 696 35.77 38.36 27.01
CA VAL A 696 35.05 37.12 27.32
C VAL A 696 33.57 37.33 27.06
N GLU A 697 33.03 36.49 26.19
CA GLU A 697 31.61 36.49 25.85
C GLU A 697 30.94 35.21 26.34
N ALA A 698 29.73 35.33 26.87
CA ALA A 698 28.87 34.22 27.26
C ALA A 698 27.52 34.36 26.56
N LEU A 699 27.06 33.29 25.92
CA LEU A 699 25.79 33.25 25.22
C LEU A 699 25.01 32.00 25.63
N LEU A 700 23.85 32.20 26.25
CA LEU A 700 22.85 31.16 26.46
C LEU A 700 21.74 31.37 25.42
N SER A 701 21.58 30.41 24.51
CA SER A 701 20.49 30.37 23.54
C SER A 701 19.62 29.15 23.78
N GLY A 702 18.31 29.29 23.71
CA GLY A 702 17.39 28.16 23.79
C GLY A 702 16.15 28.33 22.91
N ARG A 703 15.49 27.21 22.62
CA ARG A 703 14.19 27.17 21.94
C ARG A 703 13.23 26.23 22.66
N GLU A 704 11.96 26.60 22.64
CA GLU A 704 10.84 25.86 23.20
C GLU A 704 9.68 25.88 22.20
N GLY A 705 9.26 24.71 21.71
CA GLY A 705 8.12 24.59 20.82
C GLY A 705 6.80 24.90 21.55
N LEU A 706 6.07 25.91 21.08
CA LEU A 706 4.79 26.33 21.65
C LEU A 706 3.59 25.72 20.91
N TYR A 707 3.70 25.59 19.60
CA TYR A 707 2.63 25.06 18.74
C TYR A 707 3.21 24.36 17.52
N SER A 708 2.59 23.26 17.15
CA SER A 708 3.03 22.40 16.07
C SER A 708 1.83 21.90 15.26
N SER A 709 1.93 22.01 13.95
CA SER A 709 0.96 21.49 12.96
C SER A 709 1.72 21.10 11.69
N PRO A 710 1.09 20.44 10.70
CA PRO A 710 1.78 20.02 9.48
C PRO A 710 2.43 21.17 8.70
N LYS A 711 1.83 22.37 8.71
CA LYS A 711 2.33 23.52 7.92
C LYS A 711 2.88 24.65 8.76
N VAL A 712 2.52 24.74 10.04
CA VAL A 712 2.90 25.86 10.92
C VAL A 712 3.55 25.32 12.19
N GLN A 713 4.73 25.87 12.51
CA GLN A 713 5.43 25.65 13.76
C GLN A 713 5.72 27.00 14.42
N VAL A 714 5.53 27.08 15.73
CA VAL A 714 5.77 28.29 16.52
C VAL A 714 6.68 27.94 17.69
N ASP A 715 7.84 28.58 17.73
CA ASP A 715 8.86 28.37 18.76
C ASP A 715 9.12 29.65 19.54
N LEU A 716 9.24 29.54 20.86
CA LEU A 716 9.79 30.57 21.73
C LEU A 716 11.30 30.36 21.84
N GLY A 717 12.06 31.25 21.22
CA GLY A 717 13.48 31.41 21.43
C GLY A 717 13.79 32.31 22.62
N LEU A 718 14.91 32.07 23.28
CA LEU A 718 15.50 32.96 24.27
C LEU A 718 17.00 33.08 24.03
N GLU A 719 17.48 34.31 23.90
CA GLU A 719 18.90 34.63 23.86
C GLU A 719 19.28 35.46 25.09
N VAL A 720 20.28 35.01 25.84
CA VAL A 720 20.87 35.74 26.97
C VAL A 720 22.37 35.87 26.73
N GLY A 721 22.81 37.07 26.42
CA GLY A 721 24.21 37.39 26.14
C GLY A 721 24.84 38.21 27.25
N ALA A 722 26.13 38.00 27.51
CA ALA A 722 26.92 38.87 28.38
C ALA A 722 28.35 38.94 27.86
N SER A 723 28.93 40.14 27.82
CA SER A 723 30.34 40.31 27.49
C SER A 723 31.07 41.12 28.55
N ARG A 724 32.39 40.92 28.62
CA ARG A 724 33.31 41.73 29.41
C ARG A 724 34.59 41.95 28.65
N ASN A 725 35.06 43.19 28.63
CA ASN A 725 36.28 43.62 27.94
C ASN A 725 37.25 44.26 28.94
N SER A 726 38.56 44.08 28.75
CA SER A 726 39.59 44.64 29.64
C SER A 726 40.01 46.06 29.26
N LYS A 727 39.67 46.52 28.04
CA LYS A 727 40.04 47.82 27.48
C LYS A 727 38.78 48.59 27.01
N GLU A 728 38.80 49.91 27.11
CA GLU A 728 37.66 50.78 26.74
C GLU A 728 38.00 51.69 25.53
N ASP A 729 39.25 52.19 25.46
CA ASP A 729 39.73 53.04 24.37
C ASP A 729 40.13 52.22 23.13
N THR A 730 39.14 51.75 22.37
CA THR A 730 39.35 51.00 21.13
C THR A 730 38.59 51.60 19.96
N VAL A 731 39.05 51.37 18.73
CA VAL A 731 38.41 51.85 17.50
C VAL A 731 37.15 51.07 17.10
N TYR A 732 36.88 49.93 17.73
CA TYR A 732 35.74 49.06 17.47
C TYR A 732 34.78 49.01 18.67
N PHE A 733 33.56 48.53 18.46
CA PHE A 733 32.59 48.37 19.56
C PHE A 733 33.13 47.44 20.65
N ASN A 734 33.35 47.98 21.85
CA ASN A 734 34.03 47.29 22.93
C ASN A 734 33.57 47.75 24.33
N PRO A 735 32.30 47.49 24.71
CA PRO A 735 31.78 47.92 26.00
C PRO A 735 32.52 47.24 27.16
N LYS A 736 32.80 47.96 28.26
CA LYS A 736 33.46 47.38 29.44
C LYS A 736 32.78 46.08 29.92
N SER A 737 31.44 46.11 29.94
CA SER A 737 30.60 44.93 30.03
C SER A 737 29.22 45.23 29.51
N ASP A 738 28.57 44.26 28.88
CA ASP A 738 27.18 44.33 28.48
C ASP A 738 26.40 43.08 28.90
N PHE A 739 25.07 43.20 28.86
CA PHE A 739 24.14 42.14 29.15
C PHE A 739 22.88 42.30 28.29
N THR A 740 22.49 41.23 27.62
CA THR A 740 21.36 41.18 26.71
C THR A 740 20.41 40.08 27.13
N VAL A 741 19.11 40.35 27.09
CA VAL A 741 18.05 39.34 27.17
C VAL A 741 17.06 39.60 26.04
N LEU A 742 16.94 38.66 25.11
CA LEU A 742 16.10 38.77 23.94
C LEU A 742 15.25 37.49 23.74
N PRO A 743 14.01 37.47 24.24
CA PRO A 743 13.04 36.48 23.81
C PRO A 743 12.60 36.76 22.36
N VAL A 744 12.46 35.71 21.57
CA VAL A 744 12.11 35.77 20.14
C VAL A 744 11.02 34.75 19.85
N LEU A 745 9.93 35.17 19.23
CA LEU A 745 8.94 34.28 18.65
C LEU A 745 9.31 33.98 17.19
N ASN A 746 9.50 32.70 16.88
CA ASN A 746 9.75 32.22 15.52
C ASN A 746 8.50 31.51 15.00
N ILE A 747 8.01 31.92 13.82
CA ILE A 747 6.86 31.32 13.16
C ILE A 747 7.31 30.79 11.81
N ASN A 748 7.38 29.47 11.66
CA ASN A 748 7.74 28.80 10.42
C ASN A 748 6.45 28.34 9.71
N HIS A 749 6.31 28.65 8.43
CA HIS A 749 5.16 28.28 7.61
C HIS A 749 5.61 27.63 6.30
N VAL A 750 5.19 26.38 6.07
CA VAL A 750 5.41 25.65 4.81
C VAL A 750 4.38 26.11 3.78
N LEU A 751 4.86 26.74 2.69
CA LEU A 751 4.05 27.25 1.59
C LEU A 751 3.75 26.17 0.55
N TYR A 752 4.73 25.30 0.30
CA TYR A 752 4.64 24.22 -0.67
C TYR A 752 5.49 23.05 -0.21
N HIS A 753 4.96 21.84 -0.36
CA HIS A 753 5.67 20.60 -0.10
C HIS A 753 5.19 19.53 -1.08
N ARG A 754 6.14 18.89 -1.78
CA ARG A 754 5.91 17.71 -2.61
C ARG A 754 7.17 16.87 -2.60
N TYR A 755 7.13 15.75 -1.89
CA TYR A 755 8.28 14.86 -1.67
C TYR A 755 9.54 15.61 -1.24
N GLU A 756 10.61 15.58 -2.02
CA GLU A 756 11.91 16.18 -1.69
C GLU A 756 11.98 17.69 -1.95
N THR A 757 10.87 18.31 -2.38
CA THR A 757 10.79 19.76 -2.64
C THR A 757 9.93 20.45 -1.61
N GLN A 758 10.49 21.46 -0.94
CA GLN A 758 9.81 22.26 0.07
C GLN A 758 10.13 23.75 -0.09
N TRP A 759 9.11 24.59 0.02
CA TRP A 759 9.26 26.04 0.15
C TRP A 759 8.57 26.50 1.43
N SER A 760 9.29 27.23 2.27
CA SER A 760 8.80 27.76 3.53
C SER A 760 9.16 29.23 3.71
N GLN A 761 8.39 29.91 4.56
CA GLN A 761 8.69 31.25 5.04
C GLN A 761 8.78 31.25 6.56
N GLN A 762 9.57 32.17 7.10
CA GLN A 762 9.80 32.34 8.52
C GLN A 762 9.55 33.80 8.92
N PHE A 763 8.81 34.00 10.00
CA PHE A 763 8.66 35.30 10.66
C PHE A 763 9.30 35.26 12.03
N GLN A 764 10.00 36.34 12.39
CA GLN A 764 10.67 36.47 13.67
C GLN A 764 10.25 37.78 14.32
N VAL A 765 9.86 37.73 15.58
CA VAL A 765 9.54 38.93 16.37
C VAL A 765 10.15 38.78 17.74
N GLY A 766 11.03 39.70 18.12
CA GLY A 766 11.69 39.71 19.43
C GLY A 766 11.60 41.06 20.11
N ALA A 767 11.48 41.05 21.43
CA ALA A 767 11.49 42.26 22.24
C ALA A 767 12.20 41.99 23.56
N GLY A 768 13.25 42.75 23.84
CA GLY A 768 14.18 42.44 24.93
C GLY A 768 14.81 43.68 25.56
N THR A 769 15.88 43.45 26.31
CA THR A 769 16.64 44.50 27.00
C THR A 769 18.12 44.37 26.73
N TYR A 770 18.78 45.51 26.57
CA TYR A 770 20.23 45.67 26.49
C TYR A 770 20.69 46.57 27.64
N SER A 771 21.66 46.11 28.41
CA SER A 771 22.30 46.86 29.49
C SER A 771 23.78 46.95 29.20
N GLN A 772 24.31 48.15 29.12
CA GLN A 772 25.74 48.42 28.97
C GLN A 772 26.25 49.14 30.20
N ARG A 773 27.44 48.78 30.66
CA ARG A 773 28.08 49.47 31.78
C ARG A 773 28.29 50.94 31.44
N ASP A 774 28.01 51.81 32.41
CA ASP A 774 28.09 53.28 32.32
C ASP A 774 27.00 53.94 31.44
N TYR A 775 26.03 53.15 30.95
CA TYR A 775 24.83 53.61 30.25
C TYR A 775 23.55 53.03 30.88
N SER A 776 22.39 53.61 30.53
CA SER A 776 21.10 53.08 30.99
C SER A 776 20.67 51.84 30.20
N THR A 777 19.92 50.95 30.85
CA THR A 777 19.27 49.83 30.17
C THR A 777 18.25 50.34 29.17
N GLY A 778 18.30 49.86 27.93
CA GLY A 778 17.34 50.21 26.89
C GLY A 778 16.69 48.98 26.24
N GLY A 779 15.54 49.21 25.60
CA GLY A 779 14.79 48.16 24.90
C GLY A 779 15.42 47.77 23.56
N ILE A 780 15.42 46.47 23.28
CA ILE A 780 15.76 45.87 21.99
C ILE A 780 14.48 45.44 21.28
N GLY A 781 14.41 45.63 19.97
CA GLY A 781 13.37 45.05 19.12
C GLY A 781 13.97 44.34 17.92
N LEU A 782 13.41 43.21 17.53
CA LEU A 782 13.76 42.42 16.35
C LEU A 782 12.51 42.14 15.54
N VAL A 783 12.57 42.37 14.23
CA VAL A 783 11.57 41.89 13.27
C VAL A 783 12.30 41.27 12.10
N GLY A 784 11.97 40.04 11.74
CA GLY A 784 12.59 39.31 10.64
C GLY A 784 11.57 38.63 9.74
N TYR A 785 11.87 38.56 8.45
CA TYR A 785 11.15 37.77 7.47
C TYR A 785 12.13 37.05 6.56
N GLY A 786 11.97 35.75 6.43
CA GLY A 786 12.81 34.95 5.54
C GLY A 786 12.03 33.92 4.74
N GLN A 787 12.67 33.41 3.69
CA GLN A 787 12.20 32.30 2.89
C GLN A 787 13.30 31.25 2.75
N ARG A 788 12.91 29.99 2.67
CA ARG A 788 13.81 28.85 2.48
C ARG A 788 13.23 27.89 1.47
N PHE A 789 14.06 27.44 0.55
CA PHE A 789 13.72 26.54 -0.55
C PHE A 789 14.64 25.33 -0.52
N ARG A 790 14.06 24.13 -0.57
CA ARG A 790 14.75 22.84 -0.68
C ARG A 790 14.28 22.14 -1.94
N TRP A 791 15.20 21.55 -2.69
CA TRP A 791 14.90 20.89 -3.95
C TRP A 791 15.73 19.62 -4.14
N ASN A 792 15.03 18.49 -4.29
CA ASN A 792 15.57 17.18 -4.68
C ASN A 792 16.74 16.68 -3.81
N ASP A 793 16.75 17.06 -2.52
CA ASP A 793 17.79 16.77 -1.50
C ASP A 793 19.18 17.38 -1.76
N VAL A 794 19.39 18.01 -2.91
CA VAL A 794 20.70 18.48 -3.37
C VAL A 794 20.86 19.99 -3.29
N LEU A 795 19.78 20.75 -3.32
CA LEU A 795 19.81 22.21 -3.24
C LEU A 795 18.99 22.69 -2.06
N GLU A 796 19.61 23.50 -1.22
CA GLU A 796 18.95 24.26 -0.16
C GLU A 796 19.40 25.71 -0.25
N ALA A 797 18.45 26.64 -0.32
CA ALA A 797 18.75 28.07 -0.38
C ALA A 797 17.81 28.86 0.53
N GLY A 798 18.33 29.85 1.22
CA GLY A 798 17.59 30.69 2.15
C GLY A 798 17.91 32.17 1.97
N ALA A 799 16.95 33.03 2.29
CA ALA A 799 17.14 34.46 2.41
C ALA A 799 16.35 34.98 3.61
N ASN A 800 16.96 35.78 4.49
CA ASN A 800 16.32 36.38 5.66
C ASN A 800 16.64 37.88 5.74
N LEU A 801 15.59 38.71 5.76
CA LEU A 801 15.66 40.14 6.00
C LEU A 801 15.26 40.42 7.45
N SER A 802 16.18 40.94 8.26
CA SER A 802 15.97 41.28 9.66
C SER A 802 16.24 42.77 9.93
N LEU A 803 15.40 43.38 10.76
CA LEU A 803 15.60 44.70 11.35
C LEU A 803 15.74 44.55 12.85
N ILE A 804 16.91 44.88 13.40
CA ILE A 804 17.16 44.94 14.84
C ILE A 804 17.37 46.38 15.28
N SER A 805 16.74 46.78 16.39
CA SER A 805 16.88 48.10 16.99
C SER A 805 17.43 47.93 18.40
N ARG A 806 18.63 48.43 18.69
CA ARG A 806 19.29 48.32 20.00
C ARG A 806 20.06 49.59 20.34
N PRO A 807 20.22 49.93 21.62
CA PRO A 807 21.06 51.04 22.03
C PRO A 807 22.53 50.61 22.12
N TYR A 808 23.44 51.40 21.54
CA TYR A 808 24.88 51.29 21.68
C TYR A 808 25.44 52.59 22.23
N ASP A 809 26.27 52.52 23.26
CA ASP A 809 26.84 53.70 23.93
C ASP A 809 25.74 54.73 24.31
N GLY A 810 24.56 54.24 24.70
CA GLY A 810 23.39 55.03 25.06
C GLY A 810 22.56 55.56 23.89
N GLU A 811 23.03 55.43 22.65
CA GLU A 811 22.37 55.91 21.44
C GLU A 811 21.67 54.80 20.67
N ARG A 812 20.49 55.07 20.11
CA ARG A 812 19.70 54.06 19.39
C ARG A 812 20.27 53.84 17.99
N GLU A 813 20.66 52.61 17.70
CA GLU A 813 20.98 52.16 16.35
C GLU A 813 19.92 51.17 15.84
N ARG A 814 19.69 51.20 14.53
CA ARG A 814 18.83 50.28 13.79
C ARG A 814 19.63 49.65 12.66
N ASP A 815 19.75 48.33 12.69
CA ASP A 815 20.46 47.56 11.68
C ASP A 815 19.48 46.75 10.83
N LEU A 816 19.45 47.04 9.53
CA LEU A 816 18.68 46.30 8.53
C LEU A 816 19.62 45.38 7.77
N ARG A 817 19.46 44.07 7.92
CA ARG A 817 20.35 43.05 7.35
C ARG A 817 19.60 42.05 6.50
N LEU A 818 20.12 41.76 5.31
CA LEU A 818 19.73 40.64 4.45
C LEU A 818 20.83 39.58 4.51
N LEU A 819 20.49 38.37 4.93
CA LEU A 819 21.34 37.19 4.88
C LEU A 819 20.83 36.23 3.80
N VAL A 820 21.73 35.64 3.02
CA VAL A 820 21.44 34.63 2.00
C VAL A 820 22.38 33.46 2.18
N ASP A 821 21.85 32.25 2.26
CA ASP A 821 22.63 31.01 2.34
C ASP A 821 22.25 30.06 1.20
N LEU A 822 23.21 29.29 0.71
CA LEU A 822 23.01 28.24 -0.29
C LEU A 822 23.93 27.05 -0.01
N THR A 823 23.34 25.85 -0.02
CA THR A 823 24.05 24.57 -0.03
C THR A 823 23.65 23.81 -1.28
N TYR A 824 24.63 23.41 -2.09
CA TYR A 824 24.41 22.66 -3.32
C TYR A 824 25.31 21.43 -3.38
N ARG A 825 24.73 20.26 -3.59
CA ARG A 825 25.40 18.96 -3.73
C ARG A 825 25.37 18.49 -5.19
N PHE A 826 26.50 18.06 -5.74
CA PHE A 826 26.64 17.74 -7.17
C PHE A 826 27.62 16.62 -7.49
#